data_AF-A0A355PAQ5-F1
#
_entry.id   AF-A0A355PAQ5-F1
#
_cell.length_a   1.000
_cell.length_b   1.000
_cell.length_c   1.000
_cell.angle_alpha   90.00
_cell.angle_beta   90.00
_cell.angle_gamma   90.00
#
_symmetry.space_group_name_H-M   'P 1'
#
loop_
_entity.id
_entity.type
_entity.pdbx_description
1 polymer ?
#
loop_
_entity_poly.entity_id
_entity_poly.type
_entity_poly.pdbx_seq_one_letter_code
_entity_poly.pdbx_strand_id
1 'polypeptide(L)'
;LGGGAASSMASGESSADLDFASVQRENPEIERRAQEVIDRCWALGEKNPIRFIHDVGAGGLSNALPELVKDGNRGGLFDLRAVPNAEPGMSPLEIWCNEAQERYVLAVAPEDLDTFDALCKRERCPYAVVGEAQAEHHLEVRDGHFETKPVDLPMSVLFGKPPKMTRSFERQTPELSGVMLDNLDLREAMDRVLRLPTVASKSFLITIGDRSITGQVARDQMVGPWQVPVADVAVTTASFDTHAGEAMAMGERPPVALINPAASARLAVAEAITNLAAAPIAKLSDIKLSANWMSAADHPGENQALYDAVHAVGMELCPALGIAVPVGKDSMSMRTAWQEGDDAEEKSITSPLSLVVTGFAPVTDALATLTPQINLEQDESDLILIDLGNGQNRLGGSALAQVYGQVGDECPDVDDPEDLKAFFEVIQGLNRDGKLLAYHDRSDGGLLVTLLEMAFAAHAGLEIKLDWLIDEPVEAFNALFSEELGAVIQVSREHTEEVLTQFAMAGIETCGVIARPRYDDQVRVTLFEEPLLETTRQLTQRTWSETSYRMQALRDNPECAKNEFDNLLDVRDPGLSAAPTFDINDDISAPFINTTKPAVAVLREQGVNGQVEMAWAFHKAGFDAVDVHMSDILEGRVSLDEFKGLVACGGFSYGDVLGAGGGWAKSVLFNERAREQFEAFFNRDDSFSLGVC
;
A
#
# COMPACT_ATOMS: atom_id res chain seq x y z
N LEU A 1 -5.73 24.30 -10.69
CA LEU A 1 -6.42 24.42 -12.01
C LEU A 1 -5.40 24.10 -13.08
N GLY A 2 -5.67 23.14 -13.96
CA GLY A 2 -4.72 22.77 -15.03
C GLY A 2 -3.55 21.90 -14.55
N GLY A 3 -3.72 21.15 -13.45
CA GLY A 3 -2.73 20.20 -12.95
C GLY A 3 -2.36 19.14 -13.97
N GLY A 4 -3.29 18.73 -14.86
CA GLY A 4 -2.97 17.87 -16.01
C GLY A 4 -1.86 18.44 -16.93
N ALA A 5 -1.85 19.75 -17.18
CA ALA A 5 -0.81 20.41 -17.98
C ALA A 5 0.47 20.66 -17.16
N ALA A 6 0.33 21.07 -15.90
CA ALA A 6 1.46 21.34 -15.02
C ALA A 6 2.28 20.07 -14.71
N SER A 7 1.61 18.94 -14.45
CA SER A 7 2.26 17.63 -14.25
C SER A 7 2.95 17.08 -15.50
N SER A 8 2.62 17.59 -16.68
CA SER A 8 3.25 17.22 -17.95
C SER A 8 4.56 17.99 -18.24
N MET A 9 4.98 18.89 -17.34
CA MET A 9 6.18 19.73 -17.49
C MET A 9 7.27 19.34 -16.47
N ALA A 10 8.54 19.59 -16.80
CA ALA A 10 9.66 19.42 -15.86
C ALA A 10 9.58 20.44 -14.71
N SER A 11 9.99 20.04 -13.50
CA SER A 11 9.98 20.91 -12.32
C SER A 11 11.17 21.88 -12.29
N GLY A 12 10.99 23.09 -11.73
CA GLY A 12 12.09 24.03 -11.43
C GLY A 12 12.15 25.32 -12.27
N GLU A 13 11.34 25.45 -13.32
CA GLU A 13 11.22 26.67 -14.15
C GLU A 13 9.81 27.30 -14.10
N SER A 14 9.08 27.16 -13.00
CA SER A 14 7.71 27.66 -12.85
C SER A 14 7.65 29.11 -12.37
N SER A 15 6.63 29.84 -12.83
CA SER A 15 6.22 31.11 -12.20
C SER A 15 5.48 30.82 -10.89
N ALA A 16 5.45 31.78 -9.97
CA ALA A 16 4.69 31.64 -8.72
C ALA A 16 3.21 31.26 -8.93
N ASP A 17 2.60 31.73 -10.01
CA ASP A 17 1.20 31.39 -10.38
C ASP A 17 1.03 29.90 -10.73
N LEU A 18 2.03 29.27 -11.35
CA LEU A 18 2.02 27.83 -11.66
C LEU A 18 2.23 26.98 -10.39
N ASP A 19 3.03 27.47 -9.44
CA ASP A 19 3.23 26.81 -8.15
C ASP A 19 1.94 26.84 -7.31
N PHE A 20 1.22 27.97 -7.27
CA PHE A 20 -0.09 28.05 -6.62
C PHE A 20 -1.11 27.10 -7.27
N ALA A 21 -1.09 26.94 -8.59
CA ALA A 21 -1.98 26.03 -9.30
C ALA A 21 -1.72 24.55 -8.98
N SER A 22 -0.54 24.24 -8.42
CA SER A 22 -0.09 22.88 -8.06
C SER A 22 -0.37 22.53 -6.58
N VAL A 23 -0.85 23.49 -5.77
CA VAL A 23 -1.27 23.23 -4.40
C VAL A 23 -2.63 22.53 -4.42
N GLN A 24 -2.65 21.28 -3.99
CA GLN A 24 -3.88 20.50 -3.80
C GLN A 24 -4.53 20.78 -2.44
N ARG A 25 -5.81 20.41 -2.31
CA ARG A 25 -6.58 20.54 -1.06
C ARG A 25 -7.49 19.35 -0.87
N GLU A 26 -7.27 18.62 0.20
CA GLU A 26 -7.99 17.43 0.60
C GLU A 26 -9.07 17.71 1.66
N ASN A 27 -10.12 16.90 1.66
CA ASN A 27 -11.12 16.79 2.72
C ASN A 27 -11.67 15.36 2.81
N PRO A 28 -10.93 14.42 3.45
CA PRO A 28 -11.28 12.98 3.46
C PRO A 28 -12.67 12.67 4.04
N GLU A 29 -13.20 13.52 4.92
CA GLU A 29 -14.54 13.34 5.49
C GLU A 29 -15.65 13.46 4.43
N ILE A 30 -15.48 14.32 3.42
CA ILE A 30 -16.42 14.46 2.30
C ILE A 30 -16.37 13.19 1.45
N GLU A 31 -15.17 12.68 1.17
CA GLU A 31 -15.01 11.44 0.41
C GLU A 31 -15.62 10.25 1.15
N ARG A 32 -15.47 10.18 2.49
CA ARG A 32 -16.15 9.17 3.30
C ARG A 32 -17.68 9.24 3.15
N ARG A 33 -18.27 10.43 3.13
CA ARG A 33 -19.72 10.60 2.92
C ARG A 33 -20.15 10.17 1.53
N ALA A 34 -19.34 10.45 0.51
CA ALA A 34 -19.60 9.96 -0.85
C ALA A 34 -19.50 8.43 -0.92
N GLN A 35 -18.51 7.85 -0.25
CA GLN A 35 -18.35 6.40 -0.16
C GLN A 35 -19.55 5.73 0.51
N GLU A 36 -20.11 6.28 1.59
CA GLU A 36 -21.34 5.74 2.20
C GLU A 36 -22.51 5.72 1.21
N VAL A 37 -22.68 6.77 0.39
CA VAL A 37 -23.72 6.78 -0.65
C VAL A 37 -23.46 5.70 -1.70
N ILE A 38 -22.22 5.58 -2.18
CA ILE A 38 -21.81 4.52 -3.11
C ILE A 38 -22.11 3.15 -2.49
N ASP A 39 -21.80 2.97 -1.21
CA ASP A 39 -22.02 1.74 -0.47
C ASP A 39 -23.49 1.38 -0.36
N ARG A 40 -24.35 2.35 -0.04
CA ARG A 40 -25.80 2.13 -0.06
C ARG A 40 -26.31 1.81 -1.47
N CYS A 41 -25.75 2.42 -2.51
CA CYS A 41 -26.17 2.18 -3.89
C CYS A 41 -25.87 0.75 -4.34
N TRP A 42 -24.64 0.25 -4.16
CA TRP A 42 -24.32 -1.12 -4.56
C TRP A 42 -24.95 -2.17 -3.65
N ALA A 43 -25.15 -1.88 -2.35
CA ALA A 43 -25.84 -2.77 -1.42
C ALA A 43 -27.33 -3.02 -1.77
N LEU A 44 -27.95 -2.16 -2.60
CA LEU A 44 -29.29 -2.39 -3.15
C LEU A 44 -29.34 -3.49 -4.24
N GLY A 45 -28.19 -4.04 -4.65
CA GLY A 45 -28.08 -5.11 -5.64
C GLY A 45 -28.68 -4.69 -6.99
N GLU A 46 -29.63 -5.46 -7.50
CA GLU A 46 -30.32 -5.17 -8.77
C GLU A 46 -31.09 -3.83 -8.77
N LYS A 47 -31.32 -3.23 -7.59
CA LYS A 47 -31.96 -1.90 -7.44
C LYS A 47 -30.94 -0.76 -7.31
N ASN A 48 -29.67 -1.00 -7.64
CA ASN A 48 -28.64 0.04 -7.63
C ASN A 48 -29.04 1.18 -8.58
N PRO A 49 -29.19 2.43 -8.09
CA PRO A 49 -29.60 3.57 -8.92
C PRO A 49 -28.47 4.06 -9.85
N ILE A 50 -27.21 3.70 -9.56
CA ILE A 50 -26.04 4.12 -10.35
C ILE A 50 -26.00 3.31 -11.64
N ARG A 51 -26.13 3.99 -12.79
CA ARG A 51 -25.98 3.39 -14.13
C ARG A 51 -24.53 3.44 -14.61
N PHE A 52 -23.81 4.48 -14.22
CA PHE A 52 -22.41 4.71 -14.51
C PHE A 52 -21.85 5.66 -13.46
N ILE A 53 -20.60 5.47 -13.05
CA ILE A 53 -19.87 6.36 -12.14
C ILE A 53 -18.44 6.54 -12.65
N HIS A 54 -17.89 7.73 -12.48
CA HIS A 54 -16.51 8.07 -12.83
C HIS A 54 -15.96 9.06 -11.79
N ASP A 55 -14.67 8.96 -11.49
CA ASP A 55 -13.96 9.91 -10.64
C ASP A 55 -13.78 11.26 -11.33
N VAL A 56 -13.55 12.32 -10.54
CA VAL A 56 -13.18 13.63 -11.06
C VAL A 56 -11.75 13.95 -10.63
N GLY A 57 -10.81 13.77 -11.55
CA GLY A 57 -9.39 14.06 -11.35
C GLY A 57 -8.91 15.21 -12.25
N ALA A 58 -7.86 14.94 -13.03
CA ALA A 58 -7.23 15.90 -13.92
C ALA A 58 -8.22 16.48 -14.95
N GLY A 59 -8.20 17.79 -15.13
CA GLY A 59 -9.15 18.51 -15.99
C GLY A 59 -10.56 18.70 -15.39
N GLY A 60 -10.84 18.16 -14.20
CA GLY A 60 -12.12 18.36 -13.51
C GLY A 60 -13.34 17.86 -14.28
N LEU A 61 -14.46 18.60 -14.17
CA LEU A 61 -15.71 18.26 -14.86
C LEU A 61 -15.57 18.30 -16.39
N SER A 62 -14.63 19.11 -16.90
CA SER A 62 -14.35 19.22 -18.32
C SER A 62 -13.83 17.93 -18.95
N ASN A 63 -13.24 17.05 -18.15
CA ASN A 63 -12.88 15.71 -18.57
C ASN A 63 -13.96 14.69 -18.17
N ALA A 64 -14.33 14.67 -16.89
CA ALA A 64 -15.15 13.61 -16.31
C ALA A 64 -16.57 13.53 -16.89
N LEU A 65 -17.28 14.66 -17.07
CA LEU A 65 -18.65 14.64 -17.62
C LEU A 65 -18.67 14.24 -19.10
N PRO A 66 -17.81 14.80 -19.98
CA PRO A 66 -17.70 14.33 -21.35
C PRO A 66 -17.31 12.86 -21.49
N GLU A 67 -16.38 12.35 -20.67
CA GLU A 67 -16.01 10.93 -20.67
C GLU A 67 -17.18 10.03 -20.27
N LEU A 68 -17.89 10.38 -19.19
CA LEU A 68 -19.07 9.64 -18.72
C LEU A 68 -20.14 9.50 -19.81
N VAL A 69 -20.51 10.59 -20.50
CA VAL A 69 -21.53 10.52 -21.55
C VAL A 69 -21.01 9.85 -22.82
N LYS A 70 -19.72 10.02 -23.15
CA LYS A 70 -19.08 9.35 -24.30
C LYS A 70 -19.09 7.84 -24.12
N ASP A 71 -18.72 7.34 -22.95
CA ASP A 71 -18.63 5.91 -22.67
C ASP A 71 -20.02 5.27 -22.58
N GLY A 72 -21.04 6.04 -22.20
CA GLY A 72 -22.46 5.70 -22.38
C GLY A 72 -22.99 5.80 -23.81
N ASN A 73 -22.15 6.18 -24.79
CA ASN A 73 -22.49 6.42 -26.19
C ASN A 73 -23.61 7.49 -26.36
N ARG A 74 -23.47 8.62 -25.66
CA ARG A 74 -24.38 9.77 -25.62
C ARG A 74 -23.63 11.10 -25.82
N GLY A 75 -24.38 12.18 -25.97
CA GLY A 75 -23.91 13.55 -25.69
C GLY A 75 -24.43 14.03 -24.33
N GLY A 76 -24.20 15.30 -24.01
CA GLY A 76 -24.58 15.88 -22.73
C GLY A 76 -25.02 17.33 -22.85
N LEU A 77 -26.11 17.67 -22.16
CA LEU A 77 -26.54 19.04 -21.93
C LEU A 77 -26.42 19.35 -20.45
N PHE A 78 -25.54 20.30 -20.11
CA PHE A 78 -25.23 20.66 -18.73
C PHE A 78 -25.58 22.11 -18.42
N ASP A 79 -26.02 22.37 -17.19
CA ASP A 79 -26.17 23.70 -16.62
C ASP A 79 -25.00 23.98 -15.67
N LEU A 80 -24.15 24.92 -16.06
CA LEU A 80 -22.99 25.32 -15.29
C LEU A 80 -23.37 25.87 -13.91
N ARG A 81 -24.55 26.47 -13.77
CA ARG A 81 -25.02 27.09 -12.51
C ARG A 81 -25.67 26.08 -11.57
N ALA A 82 -25.89 24.85 -12.02
CA ALA A 82 -26.28 23.74 -11.16
C ALA A 82 -25.09 23.10 -10.42
N VAL A 83 -23.85 23.35 -10.85
CA VAL A 83 -22.64 22.85 -10.18
C VAL A 83 -22.48 23.53 -8.82
N PRO A 84 -22.37 22.77 -7.70
CA PRO A 84 -22.10 23.35 -6.40
C PRO A 84 -20.79 24.14 -6.41
N ASN A 85 -20.84 25.38 -5.96
CA ASN A 85 -19.70 26.30 -6.03
C ASN A 85 -19.53 27.06 -4.71
N ALA A 86 -18.36 26.91 -4.08
CA ALA A 86 -17.97 27.64 -2.88
C ALA A 86 -17.33 29.02 -3.18
N GLU A 87 -16.90 29.24 -4.43
CA GLU A 87 -16.19 30.44 -4.89
C GLU A 87 -17.02 31.15 -5.99
N PRO A 88 -17.96 32.03 -5.63
CA PRO A 88 -18.91 32.63 -6.58
C PRO A 88 -18.24 33.55 -7.62
N GLY A 89 -16.98 33.95 -7.41
CA GLY A 89 -16.20 34.75 -8.34
C GLY A 89 -15.60 33.97 -9.53
N MET A 90 -15.70 32.64 -9.53
CA MET A 90 -15.14 31.80 -10.59
C MET A 90 -15.79 32.08 -11.95
N SER A 91 -14.93 32.22 -12.96
CA SER A 91 -15.29 32.23 -14.38
C SER A 91 -15.85 30.87 -14.83
N PRO A 92 -16.53 30.80 -16.00
CA PRO A 92 -17.00 29.52 -16.52
C PRO A 92 -15.92 28.47 -16.72
N LEU A 93 -14.71 28.90 -17.10
CA LEU A 93 -13.54 28.02 -17.23
C LEU A 93 -13.15 27.43 -15.87
N GLU A 94 -13.07 28.26 -14.84
CA GLU A 94 -12.68 27.81 -13.50
C GLU A 94 -13.72 26.85 -12.92
N ILE A 95 -15.02 27.11 -13.07
CA ILE A 95 -16.08 26.19 -12.59
C ILE A 95 -15.98 24.83 -13.29
N TRP A 96 -15.75 24.82 -14.61
CA TRP A 96 -15.76 23.59 -15.40
C TRP A 96 -14.46 22.78 -15.30
N CYS A 97 -13.30 23.46 -15.18
CA CYS A 97 -11.99 22.83 -15.30
C CYS A 97 -11.20 22.74 -13.98
N ASN A 98 -11.70 23.29 -12.86
CA ASN A 98 -11.01 23.14 -11.58
C ASN A 98 -10.91 21.65 -11.19
N GLU A 99 -9.80 21.33 -10.51
CA GLU A 99 -9.48 19.99 -10.01
C GLU A 99 -9.74 19.97 -8.50
N ALA A 100 -10.88 20.54 -8.04
CA ALA A 100 -11.29 20.37 -6.66
C ALA A 100 -11.55 18.88 -6.37
N GLN A 101 -11.12 18.45 -5.19
CA GLN A 101 -11.11 17.06 -4.76
C GLN A 101 -12.48 16.56 -4.27
N GLU A 102 -12.55 15.26 -3.92
CA GLU A 102 -13.72 14.56 -3.38
C GLU A 102 -14.99 14.64 -4.24
N ARG A 103 -14.83 14.56 -5.57
CA ARG A 103 -15.94 14.62 -6.53
C ARG A 103 -16.02 13.38 -7.40
N TYR A 104 -17.27 13.00 -7.69
CA TYR A 104 -17.63 11.93 -8.61
C TYR A 104 -18.71 12.44 -9.57
N VAL A 105 -18.73 11.92 -10.79
CA VAL A 105 -19.83 12.12 -11.72
C VAL A 105 -20.54 10.79 -11.94
N LEU A 106 -21.87 10.82 -11.98
CA LEU A 106 -22.68 9.62 -12.06
C LEU A 106 -23.95 9.83 -12.90
N ALA A 107 -24.38 8.76 -13.55
CA ALA A 107 -25.63 8.70 -14.29
C ALA A 107 -26.68 7.95 -13.46
N VAL A 108 -27.80 8.60 -13.18
CA VAL A 108 -28.96 8.03 -12.46
C VAL A 108 -30.20 8.23 -13.33
N ALA A 109 -31.05 7.21 -13.42
CA ALA A 109 -32.29 7.32 -14.17
C ALA A 109 -33.29 8.23 -13.44
N PRO A 110 -34.14 9.01 -14.13
CA PRO A 110 -35.10 9.91 -13.48
C PRO A 110 -36.00 9.21 -12.45
N GLU A 111 -36.42 7.98 -12.71
CA GLU A 111 -37.22 7.15 -11.80
C GLU A 111 -36.50 6.75 -10.50
N ASP A 112 -35.16 6.75 -10.50
CA ASP A 112 -34.33 6.36 -9.37
C ASP A 112 -33.82 7.58 -8.56
N LEU A 113 -34.09 8.80 -9.05
CA LEU A 113 -33.54 10.03 -8.47
C LEU A 113 -34.01 10.29 -7.05
N ASP A 114 -35.29 10.02 -6.74
CA ASP A 114 -35.83 10.16 -5.37
C ASP A 114 -35.15 9.20 -4.39
N THR A 115 -34.80 8.00 -4.87
CA THR A 115 -34.04 7.04 -4.05
C THR A 115 -32.63 7.57 -3.80
N PHE A 116 -31.94 8.04 -4.83
CA PHE A 116 -30.61 8.61 -4.72
C PHE A 116 -30.57 9.84 -3.79
N ASP A 117 -31.55 10.74 -3.93
CA ASP A 117 -31.72 11.91 -3.06
C ASP A 117 -31.85 11.51 -1.58
N ALA A 118 -32.68 10.50 -1.29
CA ALA A 118 -32.86 10.01 0.07
C ALA A 118 -31.57 9.43 0.67
N LEU A 119 -30.78 8.70 -0.13
CA LEU A 119 -29.47 8.20 0.29
C LEU A 119 -28.50 9.35 0.58
N CYS A 120 -28.34 10.29 -0.35
CA CYS A 120 -27.48 11.46 -0.17
C CYS A 120 -27.87 12.28 1.07
N LYS A 121 -29.16 12.53 1.29
CA LYS A 121 -29.65 13.26 2.46
C LYS A 121 -29.38 12.54 3.77
N ARG A 122 -29.56 11.22 3.80
CA ARG A 122 -29.29 10.42 5.01
C ARG A 122 -27.81 10.48 5.40
N GLU A 123 -26.91 10.35 4.41
CA GLU A 123 -25.45 10.35 4.59
C GLU A 123 -24.83 11.76 4.58
N ARG A 124 -25.65 12.80 4.41
CA ARG A 124 -25.26 14.21 4.31
C ARG A 124 -24.28 14.44 3.15
N CYS A 125 -24.29 13.61 2.11
CA CYS A 125 -23.45 13.80 0.94
C CYS A 125 -24.05 14.88 0.03
N PRO A 126 -23.37 16.01 -0.21
CA PRO A 126 -23.84 17.00 -1.16
C PRO A 126 -23.83 16.40 -2.57
N TYR A 127 -24.88 16.68 -3.35
CA TYR A 127 -24.92 16.32 -4.76
C TYR A 127 -25.75 17.35 -5.53
N ALA A 128 -25.60 17.38 -6.85
CA ALA A 128 -26.43 18.18 -7.73
C ALA A 128 -26.68 17.47 -9.05
N VAL A 129 -27.89 17.62 -9.59
CA VAL A 129 -28.20 17.24 -10.97
C VAL A 129 -27.74 18.38 -11.87
N VAL A 130 -26.63 18.17 -12.58
CA VAL A 130 -25.96 19.21 -13.38
C VAL A 130 -26.33 19.17 -14.87
N GLY A 131 -27.09 18.17 -15.31
CA GLY A 131 -27.47 18.02 -16.71
C GLY A 131 -28.10 16.69 -17.04
N GLU A 132 -28.29 16.46 -18.34
CA GLU A 132 -28.93 15.28 -18.90
C GLU A 132 -28.11 14.69 -20.05
N ALA A 133 -28.04 13.36 -20.11
CA ALA A 133 -27.46 12.66 -21.26
C ALA A 133 -28.42 12.71 -22.45
N GLN A 134 -27.91 13.04 -23.63
CA GLN A 134 -28.71 13.20 -24.85
C GLN A 134 -28.35 12.16 -25.91
N ALA A 135 -29.31 11.82 -26.76
CA ALA A 135 -29.08 10.90 -27.88
C ALA A 135 -28.17 11.50 -28.97
N GLU A 136 -28.20 12.83 -29.15
CA GLU A 136 -27.29 13.52 -30.05
C GLU A 136 -25.88 13.54 -29.46
N HIS A 137 -24.86 13.20 -30.27
CA HIS A 137 -23.45 13.21 -29.85
C HIS A 137 -22.86 14.63 -29.84
N HIS A 138 -23.43 15.47 -28.99
CA HIS A 138 -23.10 16.87 -28.83
C HIS A 138 -22.89 17.21 -27.34
N LEU A 139 -21.92 18.06 -27.03
CA LEU A 139 -21.68 18.58 -25.70
C LEU A 139 -22.09 20.06 -25.67
N GLU A 140 -23.09 20.37 -24.86
CA GLU A 140 -23.54 21.73 -24.60
C GLU A 140 -23.46 22.02 -23.09
N VAL A 141 -22.75 23.09 -22.72
CA VAL A 141 -22.73 23.63 -21.36
C VAL A 141 -23.34 25.02 -21.41
N ARG A 142 -24.44 25.22 -20.67
CA ARG A 142 -25.17 26.49 -20.58
C ARG A 142 -24.77 27.25 -19.33
N ASP A 143 -24.74 28.57 -19.43
CA ASP A 143 -24.62 29.47 -18.29
C ASP A 143 -25.84 30.39 -18.25
N GLY A 144 -26.81 30.06 -17.39
CA GLY A 144 -28.03 30.85 -17.21
C GLY A 144 -27.81 32.24 -16.58
N HIS A 145 -26.68 32.48 -15.92
CA HIS A 145 -26.37 33.78 -15.32
C HIS A 145 -25.94 34.82 -16.37
N PHE A 146 -25.13 34.39 -17.35
CA PHE A 146 -24.69 35.24 -18.45
C PHE A 146 -25.50 35.06 -19.74
N GLU A 147 -26.47 34.13 -19.74
CA GLU A 147 -27.24 33.73 -20.93
C GLU A 147 -26.33 33.30 -22.11
N THR A 148 -25.25 32.58 -21.80
CA THR A 148 -24.25 32.12 -22.78
C THR A 148 -24.17 30.60 -22.85
N LYS A 149 -23.47 30.10 -23.87
CA LYS A 149 -23.05 28.70 -24.00
C LYS A 149 -21.52 28.60 -23.97
N PRO A 150 -20.88 28.49 -22.79
CA PRO A 150 -19.42 28.37 -22.71
C PRO A 150 -18.83 27.19 -23.51
N VAL A 151 -19.59 26.11 -23.68
CA VAL A 151 -19.23 24.96 -24.52
C VAL A 151 -20.41 24.60 -25.42
N ASP A 152 -20.18 24.49 -26.72
CA ASP A 152 -21.17 24.13 -27.74
C ASP A 152 -20.43 23.41 -28.88
N LEU A 153 -20.12 22.12 -28.70
CA LEU A 153 -19.22 21.37 -29.57
C LEU A 153 -19.73 19.95 -29.88
N PRO A 154 -19.58 19.46 -31.12
CA PRO A 154 -19.73 18.04 -31.41
C PRO A 154 -18.72 17.19 -30.64
N MET A 155 -19.13 16.02 -30.14
CA MET A 155 -18.24 15.12 -29.39
C MET A 155 -17.03 14.66 -30.20
N SER A 156 -17.18 14.54 -31.53
CA SER A 156 -16.09 14.18 -32.44
C SER A 156 -14.99 15.24 -32.55
N VAL A 157 -15.32 16.51 -32.28
CA VAL A 157 -14.34 17.60 -32.24
C VAL A 157 -13.56 17.56 -30.93
N LEU A 158 -14.27 17.38 -29.80
CA LEU A 158 -13.64 17.31 -28.47
C LEU A 158 -12.71 16.09 -28.32
N PHE A 159 -13.17 14.91 -28.77
CA PHE A 159 -12.39 13.67 -28.69
C PHE A 159 -11.63 13.34 -29.98
N GLY A 160 -11.52 14.29 -30.90
CA GLY A 160 -10.76 14.14 -32.13
C GLY A 160 -9.28 13.93 -31.82
N LYS A 161 -8.75 12.74 -32.13
CA LYS A 161 -7.34 12.43 -31.84
C LYS A 161 -6.41 13.00 -32.92
N PRO A 162 -5.34 13.73 -32.57
CA PRO A 162 -4.27 14.01 -33.51
C PRO A 162 -3.60 12.70 -33.99
N PRO A 163 -2.78 12.72 -35.05
CA PRO A 163 -2.01 11.56 -35.47
C PRO A 163 -1.22 10.95 -34.30
N LYS A 164 -1.07 9.62 -34.30
CA LYS A 164 -0.28 8.93 -33.28
C LYS A 164 1.15 9.49 -33.26
N MET A 165 1.68 9.74 -32.06
CA MET A 165 3.06 10.18 -31.87
C MET A 165 4.03 9.10 -32.33
N THR A 166 5.09 9.50 -33.04
CA THR A 166 6.22 8.63 -33.39
C THR A 166 7.44 9.13 -32.64
N ARG A 167 8.07 8.28 -31.83
CA ARG A 167 9.37 8.54 -31.20
C ARG A 167 10.42 7.63 -31.83
N SER A 168 11.61 8.17 -32.02
CA SER A 168 12.77 7.45 -32.55
C SER A 168 13.98 7.75 -31.68
N PHE A 169 14.77 6.73 -31.37
CA PHE A 169 16.01 6.85 -30.63
C PHE A 169 17.08 5.96 -31.26
N GLU A 170 18.34 6.29 -31.03
CA GLU A 170 19.48 5.43 -31.37
C GLU A 170 19.87 4.64 -30.14
N ARG A 171 20.12 3.34 -30.31
CA ARG A 171 20.51 2.46 -29.20
C ARG A 171 21.93 2.80 -28.74
N GLN A 172 22.09 2.96 -27.43
CA GLN A 172 23.36 3.20 -26.75
C GLN A 172 23.55 2.18 -25.64
N THR A 173 24.80 1.85 -25.36
CA THR A 173 25.21 1.01 -24.23
C THR A 173 26.23 1.82 -23.43
N PRO A 174 25.95 2.14 -22.15
CA PRO A 174 26.88 2.91 -21.34
C PRO A 174 28.14 2.08 -21.03
N GLU A 175 29.30 2.73 -21.04
CA GLU A 175 30.53 2.16 -20.47
C GLU A 175 30.54 2.47 -18.97
N LEU A 176 30.33 1.44 -18.14
CA LEU A 176 30.27 1.54 -16.69
C LEU A 176 31.50 0.90 -16.05
N SER A 177 31.79 1.30 -14.81
CA SER A 177 32.87 0.72 -14.02
C SER A 177 32.28 -0.20 -12.95
N GLY A 178 32.91 -1.36 -12.74
CA GLY A 178 32.52 -2.28 -11.68
C GLY A 178 32.67 -1.71 -10.28
N VAL A 179 31.99 -2.39 -9.34
CA VAL A 179 31.98 -1.99 -7.93
C VAL A 179 33.37 -2.24 -7.32
N MET A 180 33.99 -1.18 -6.84
CA MET A 180 35.28 -1.25 -6.17
C MET A 180 35.08 -1.59 -4.69
N LEU A 181 35.62 -2.75 -4.29
CA LEU A 181 35.56 -3.28 -2.92
C LEU A 181 36.88 -3.17 -2.15
N ASP A 182 37.93 -2.63 -2.78
CA ASP A 182 39.26 -2.55 -2.21
C ASP A 182 39.28 -1.74 -0.90
N ASN A 183 39.78 -2.36 0.16
CA ASN A 183 39.93 -1.77 1.50
C ASN A 183 38.60 -1.44 2.21
N LEU A 184 37.47 -2.03 1.80
CA LEU A 184 36.25 -1.93 2.56
C LEU A 184 36.33 -2.77 3.84
N ASP A 185 35.79 -2.22 4.93
CA ASP A 185 35.57 -2.94 6.19
C ASP A 185 34.13 -3.47 6.23
N LEU A 186 33.98 -4.77 6.51
CA LEU A 186 32.68 -5.43 6.46
C LEU A 186 31.69 -4.88 7.48
N ARG A 187 32.17 -4.47 8.67
CA ARG A 187 31.32 -3.84 9.69
C ARG A 187 30.88 -2.46 9.24
N GLU A 188 31.78 -1.65 8.69
CA GLU A 188 31.43 -0.33 8.16
C GLU A 188 30.40 -0.43 7.03
N ALA A 189 30.58 -1.39 6.11
CA ALA A 189 29.63 -1.65 5.04
C ALA A 189 28.23 -1.99 5.58
N MET A 190 28.14 -2.93 6.53
CA MET A 190 26.89 -3.26 7.23
C MET A 190 26.26 -2.02 7.87
N ASP A 191 27.05 -1.25 8.62
CA ASP A 191 26.60 -0.06 9.35
C ASP A 191 26.08 1.04 8.43
N ARG A 192 26.67 1.18 7.23
CA ARG A 192 26.21 2.14 6.21
C ARG A 192 24.93 1.66 5.55
N VAL A 193 24.88 0.39 5.14
CA VAL A 193 23.70 -0.22 4.49
C VAL A 193 22.49 -0.15 5.43
N LEU A 194 22.63 -0.53 6.70
CA LEU A 194 21.54 -0.46 7.69
C LEU A 194 21.04 0.98 7.94
N ARG A 195 21.85 2.01 7.69
CA ARG A 195 21.45 3.42 7.82
C ARG A 195 20.91 4.02 6.52
N LEU A 196 21.02 3.34 5.38
CA LEU A 196 20.43 3.78 4.13
C LEU A 196 18.91 3.79 4.30
N PRO A 197 18.19 4.91 4.08
CA PRO A 197 16.75 4.97 4.30
C PRO A 197 15.91 3.92 3.54
N THR A 198 16.39 3.48 2.37
CA THR A 198 15.78 2.37 1.60
C THR A 198 15.77 1.07 2.39
N VAL A 199 16.82 0.78 3.16
CA VAL A 199 16.97 -0.43 4.00
C VAL A 199 16.44 -0.21 5.42
N ALA A 200 16.79 0.91 6.04
CA ALA A 200 16.51 1.24 7.44
C ALA A 200 15.02 1.14 7.83
N SER A 201 14.74 1.04 9.13
CA SER A 201 13.38 0.92 9.66
C SER A 201 12.41 1.93 9.10
N LYS A 202 11.22 1.45 8.70
CA LYS A 202 10.14 2.28 8.15
C LYS A 202 9.12 2.73 9.20
N SER A 203 9.36 2.52 10.51
CA SER A 203 8.35 2.80 11.56
C SER A 203 7.72 4.20 11.48
N PHE A 204 8.48 5.23 11.09
CA PHE A 204 7.98 6.60 10.90
C PHE A 204 6.95 6.76 9.77
N LEU A 205 6.93 5.86 8.77
CA LEU A 205 5.93 5.79 7.71
C LEU A 205 4.74 4.91 8.09
N ILE A 206 4.98 3.87 8.89
CA ILE A 206 3.96 2.86 9.21
C ILE A 206 3.02 3.33 10.32
N THR A 207 3.57 3.88 11.41
CA THR A 207 2.80 4.17 12.64
C THR A 207 1.90 5.38 12.56
N ILE A 208 2.02 6.19 11.51
CA ILE A 208 1.15 7.35 11.24
C ILE A 208 -0.15 6.99 10.52
N GLY A 209 -0.20 5.83 9.88
CA GLY A 209 -1.37 5.33 9.17
C GLY A 209 -2.11 4.29 10.01
N ASP A 210 -3.45 4.29 9.89
CA ASP A 210 -4.28 3.22 10.46
C ASP A 210 -3.96 1.89 9.75
N ARG A 211 -3.95 0.79 10.53
CA ARG A 211 -3.67 -0.58 10.06
C ARG A 211 -4.64 -1.61 10.64
N SER A 212 -5.80 -1.16 11.09
CA SER A 212 -6.78 -1.95 11.80
C SER A 212 -8.21 -1.70 11.33
N ILE A 213 -8.49 -0.51 10.79
CA ILE A 213 -9.79 -0.16 10.24
C ILE A 213 -10.25 -1.15 9.18
N THR A 214 -11.56 -1.42 9.24
CA THR A 214 -12.36 -2.54 8.71
C THR A 214 -12.41 -3.78 9.60
N GLY A 215 -11.44 -4.01 10.50
CA GLY A 215 -11.35 -5.25 11.27
C GLY A 215 -11.02 -6.49 10.44
N GLN A 216 -10.58 -6.31 9.19
CA GLN A 216 -10.26 -7.38 8.23
C GLN A 216 -8.76 -7.47 7.93
N VAL A 217 -7.91 -6.67 8.57
CA VAL A 217 -6.46 -6.72 8.38
C VAL A 217 -5.91 -7.94 9.13
N ALA A 218 -5.46 -8.95 8.37
CA ALA A 218 -4.86 -10.17 8.91
C ALA A 218 -3.34 -10.05 9.04
N ARG A 219 -2.70 -9.38 8.08
CA ARG A 219 -1.26 -9.09 8.12
C ARG A 219 -1.00 -7.63 7.77
N ASP A 220 -0.58 -6.86 8.77
CA ASP A 220 0.02 -5.54 8.60
C ASP A 220 1.56 -5.63 8.56
N GLN A 221 2.21 -4.49 8.39
CA GLN A 221 3.66 -4.34 8.27
C GLN A 221 4.41 -4.74 9.55
N MET A 222 3.78 -4.60 10.72
CA MET A 222 4.41 -4.86 12.02
C MET A 222 4.34 -6.35 12.35
N VAL A 223 5.49 -6.96 12.63
CA VAL A 223 5.63 -8.41 12.80
C VAL A 223 6.02 -8.74 14.24
N GLY A 224 5.37 -9.79 14.75
CA GLY A 224 5.71 -10.47 16.00
C GLY A 224 5.51 -9.65 17.28
N PRO A 225 5.86 -10.22 18.45
CA PRO A 225 5.67 -9.59 19.75
C PRO A 225 6.33 -8.21 19.90
N TRP A 226 7.41 -7.96 19.16
CA TRP A 226 8.14 -6.69 19.19
C TRP A 226 7.70 -5.69 18.12
N GLN A 227 6.70 -6.06 17.30
CA GLN A 227 6.07 -5.18 16.30
C GLN A 227 7.11 -4.52 15.36
N VAL A 228 7.98 -5.32 14.74
CA VAL A 228 9.04 -4.84 13.85
C VAL A 228 8.49 -4.68 12.42
N PRO A 229 8.67 -3.53 11.72
CA PRO A 229 8.02 -3.26 10.43
C PRO A 229 8.73 -3.94 9.25
N VAL A 230 8.63 -5.27 9.15
CA VAL A 230 9.36 -6.09 8.16
C VAL A 230 8.46 -7.09 7.40
N ALA A 231 7.13 -7.01 7.51
CA ALA A 231 6.29 -7.93 6.73
C ALA A 231 6.43 -7.67 5.22
N ASP A 232 6.71 -8.73 4.46
CA ASP A 232 6.84 -8.69 3.00
C ASP A 232 5.51 -8.39 2.28
N VAL A 233 4.40 -8.83 2.88
CA VAL A 233 3.07 -8.83 2.27
C VAL A 233 2.01 -8.30 3.23
N ALA A 234 1.10 -7.50 2.70
CA ALA A 234 -0.13 -7.14 3.39
C ALA A 234 -1.23 -8.15 3.04
N VAL A 235 -2.00 -8.61 4.04
CA VAL A 235 -3.11 -9.55 3.83
C VAL A 235 -4.37 -9.08 4.54
N THR A 236 -5.49 -9.07 3.82
CA THR A 236 -6.83 -8.82 4.35
C THR A 236 -7.71 -10.06 4.21
N THR A 237 -8.68 -10.25 5.09
CA THR A 237 -9.75 -11.25 4.91
C THR A 237 -10.87 -10.68 4.05
N ALA A 238 -11.43 -11.47 3.14
CA ALA A 238 -12.49 -11.04 2.22
C ALA A 238 -13.81 -10.71 2.94
N SER A 239 -14.08 -11.39 4.05
CA SER A 239 -15.20 -11.12 4.95
C SER A 239 -14.84 -11.54 6.38
N PHE A 240 -15.69 -11.18 7.35
CA PHE A 240 -15.45 -11.48 8.76
C PHE A 240 -15.65 -12.95 9.17
N ASP A 241 -16.15 -13.80 8.27
CA ASP A 241 -16.48 -15.22 8.52
C ASP A 241 -15.72 -16.20 7.63
N THR A 242 -14.65 -15.72 6.97
CA THR A 242 -13.76 -16.52 6.15
C THR A 242 -12.31 -16.18 6.46
N HIS A 243 -11.41 -17.14 6.22
CA HIS A 243 -9.98 -16.85 6.21
C HIS A 243 -9.47 -16.56 4.80
N ALA A 244 -10.26 -16.81 3.76
CA ALA A 244 -9.90 -16.38 2.41
C ALA A 244 -9.83 -14.85 2.34
N GLY A 245 -9.06 -14.31 1.39
CA GLY A 245 -8.73 -12.91 1.42
C GLY A 245 -8.00 -12.39 0.19
N GLU A 246 -7.25 -11.32 0.40
CA GLU A 246 -6.48 -10.63 -0.61
C GLU A 246 -5.08 -10.33 -0.08
N ALA A 247 -4.07 -10.48 -0.94
CA ALA A 247 -2.68 -10.13 -0.66
C ALA A 247 -2.22 -8.99 -1.56
N MET A 248 -1.39 -8.12 -1.01
CA MET A 248 -0.74 -7.02 -1.72
C MET A 248 0.74 -6.97 -1.38
N ALA A 249 1.59 -6.86 -2.39
CA ALA A 249 3.00 -6.55 -2.22
C ALA A 249 3.54 -5.68 -3.35
N MET A 250 4.72 -5.11 -3.15
CA MET A 250 5.39 -4.25 -4.12
C MET A 250 6.76 -4.79 -4.48
N GLY A 251 7.24 -4.41 -5.65
CA GLY A 251 8.62 -4.61 -6.07
C GLY A 251 9.07 -3.44 -6.94
N GLU A 252 10.33 -3.04 -6.76
CA GLU A 252 10.92 -1.88 -7.42
C GLU A 252 12.45 -1.96 -7.36
N ARG A 253 13.13 -1.60 -8.46
CA ARG A 253 14.61 -1.51 -8.45
C ARG A 253 15.18 -0.39 -9.34
N PRO A 254 14.80 0.88 -9.16
CA PRO A 254 15.22 1.99 -10.00
C PRO A 254 16.75 2.17 -10.17
N PRO A 255 17.60 1.98 -9.13
CA PRO A 255 19.05 2.13 -9.30
C PRO A 255 19.63 1.19 -10.36
N VAL A 256 19.08 -0.02 -10.52
CA VAL A 256 19.50 -0.99 -11.53
C VAL A 256 19.23 -0.48 -12.95
N ALA A 257 18.24 0.41 -13.16
CA ALA A 257 17.95 0.96 -14.48
C ALA A 257 19.06 1.86 -15.03
N LEU A 258 19.95 2.37 -14.16
CA LEU A 258 21.17 3.08 -14.58
C LEU A 258 22.18 2.16 -15.27
N ILE A 259 22.08 0.84 -15.05
CA ILE A 259 22.91 -0.20 -15.64
C ILE A 259 22.16 -0.90 -16.77
N ASN A 260 21.00 -1.47 -16.42
CA ASN A 260 20.16 -2.26 -17.32
C ASN A 260 18.67 -2.01 -17.02
N PRO A 261 17.99 -1.17 -17.83
CA PRO A 261 16.56 -0.88 -17.68
C PRO A 261 15.66 -2.11 -17.76
N ALA A 262 16.02 -3.10 -18.58
CA ALA A 262 15.25 -4.34 -18.71
C ALA A 262 15.37 -5.21 -17.46
N ALA A 263 16.57 -5.30 -16.88
CA ALA A 263 16.79 -6.01 -15.63
C ALA A 263 16.04 -5.36 -14.47
N SER A 264 16.12 -4.03 -14.33
CA SER A 264 15.37 -3.28 -13.31
C SER A 264 13.87 -3.58 -13.36
N ALA A 265 13.30 -3.64 -14.56
CA ALA A 265 11.88 -3.93 -14.73
C ALA A 265 11.52 -5.40 -14.44
N ARG A 266 12.40 -6.36 -14.79
CA ARG A 266 12.21 -7.77 -14.44
C ARG A 266 12.34 -8.01 -12.94
N LEU A 267 13.32 -7.39 -12.28
CA LEU A 267 13.49 -7.43 -10.83
C LEU A 267 12.27 -6.88 -10.11
N ALA A 268 11.72 -5.73 -10.55
CA ALA A 268 10.52 -5.16 -9.94
C ALA A 268 9.32 -6.14 -9.99
N VAL A 269 9.14 -6.86 -11.10
CA VAL A 269 8.10 -7.91 -11.21
C VAL A 269 8.41 -9.10 -10.29
N ALA A 270 9.66 -9.55 -10.28
CA ALA A 270 10.06 -10.73 -9.54
C ALA A 270 10.06 -10.50 -8.02
N GLU A 271 10.49 -9.33 -7.55
CA GLU A 271 10.42 -8.92 -6.15
C GLU A 271 8.97 -8.84 -5.64
N ALA A 272 8.06 -8.29 -6.46
CA ALA A 272 6.64 -8.32 -6.11
C ALA A 272 6.12 -9.76 -5.92
N ILE A 273 6.66 -10.72 -6.67
CA ILE A 273 6.31 -12.15 -6.57
C ILE A 273 6.97 -12.80 -5.35
N THR A 274 8.26 -12.52 -5.07
CA THR A 274 8.93 -13.04 -3.87
C THR A 274 8.28 -12.51 -2.60
N ASN A 275 7.91 -11.23 -2.55
CA ASN A 275 7.14 -10.70 -1.43
C ASN A 275 5.76 -11.37 -1.28
N LEU A 276 5.00 -11.49 -2.39
CA LEU A 276 3.69 -12.18 -2.37
C LEU A 276 3.79 -13.66 -1.97
N ALA A 277 4.94 -14.32 -2.14
CA ALA A 277 5.10 -15.74 -1.86
C ALA A 277 4.90 -16.08 -0.36
N ALA A 278 5.04 -15.09 0.53
CA ALA A 278 4.73 -15.23 1.95
C ALA A 278 3.24 -15.48 2.23
N ALA A 279 2.34 -15.07 1.32
CA ALA A 279 0.90 -15.32 1.43
C ALA A 279 0.50 -16.63 0.71
N PRO A 280 -0.50 -17.37 1.23
CA PRO A 280 -0.97 -18.59 0.60
C PRO A 280 -1.89 -18.29 -0.60
N ILE A 281 -1.34 -18.49 -1.79
CA ILE A 281 -1.95 -18.19 -3.09
C ILE A 281 -2.02 -19.49 -3.90
N ALA A 282 -3.17 -19.77 -4.51
CA ALA A 282 -3.42 -21.07 -5.14
C ALA A 282 -2.50 -21.37 -6.35
N LYS A 283 -2.21 -20.36 -7.17
CA LYS A 283 -1.35 -20.49 -8.36
C LYS A 283 -0.76 -19.13 -8.76
N LEU A 284 0.42 -19.14 -9.38
CA LEU A 284 1.11 -17.91 -9.80
C LEU A 284 0.24 -17.03 -10.71
N SER A 285 -0.51 -17.64 -11.63
CA SER A 285 -1.41 -16.93 -12.56
C SER A 285 -2.60 -16.22 -11.89
N ASP A 286 -2.85 -16.42 -10.59
CA ASP A 286 -3.85 -15.64 -9.85
C ASP A 286 -3.34 -14.23 -9.50
N ILE A 287 -2.02 -14.03 -9.52
CA ILE A 287 -1.42 -12.70 -9.35
C ILE A 287 -1.84 -11.79 -10.52
N LYS A 288 -2.17 -10.54 -10.19
CA LYS A 288 -2.42 -9.43 -11.11
C LYS A 288 -1.51 -8.27 -10.75
N LEU A 289 -0.90 -7.64 -11.74
CA LEU A 289 0.05 -6.56 -11.52
C LEU A 289 -0.52 -5.21 -11.95
N SER A 290 -0.25 -4.18 -11.15
CA SER A 290 -0.21 -2.80 -11.62
C SER A 290 1.22 -2.45 -12.01
N ALA A 291 1.43 -1.88 -13.20
CA ALA A 291 2.72 -1.37 -13.63
C ALA A 291 2.69 0.17 -13.71
N ASN A 292 3.45 0.84 -12.85
CA ASN A 292 3.55 2.30 -12.81
C ASN A 292 4.93 2.75 -13.31
N TRP A 293 4.95 3.48 -14.42
CA TRP A 293 6.16 3.84 -15.16
C TRP A 293 6.54 5.30 -14.96
N MET A 294 7.68 5.55 -14.32
CA MET A 294 8.25 6.88 -14.13
C MET A 294 9.49 7.02 -14.99
N SER A 295 9.55 8.01 -15.88
CA SER A 295 10.70 8.25 -16.75
C SER A 295 10.85 9.75 -17.05
N ALA A 296 12.07 10.19 -17.35
CA ALA A 296 12.32 11.52 -17.91
C ALA A 296 12.36 11.40 -19.44
N ALA A 297 11.20 11.29 -20.08
CA ALA A 297 11.13 10.74 -21.44
C ALA A 297 11.77 11.63 -22.53
N ASP A 298 12.07 12.89 -22.22
CA ASP A 298 12.81 13.81 -23.11
C ASP A 298 14.33 13.84 -22.83
N HIS A 299 14.81 13.08 -21.84
CA HIS A 299 16.23 12.92 -21.56
C HIS A 299 16.87 11.89 -22.51
N PRO A 300 18.11 12.13 -22.98
CA PRO A 300 18.85 11.15 -23.78
C PRO A 300 18.92 9.78 -23.10
N GLY A 301 18.69 8.70 -23.86
CA GLY A 301 18.70 7.32 -23.36
C GLY A 301 17.36 6.84 -22.78
N GLU A 302 16.55 7.71 -22.18
CA GLU A 302 15.33 7.29 -21.46
C GLU A 302 14.25 6.68 -22.36
N ASN A 303 14.12 7.13 -23.62
CA ASN A 303 13.20 6.49 -24.57
C ASN A 303 13.61 5.04 -24.90
N GLN A 304 14.91 4.75 -24.95
CA GLN A 304 15.41 3.38 -25.12
C GLN A 304 15.11 2.57 -23.85
N ALA A 305 15.48 3.11 -22.69
CA ALA A 305 15.30 2.47 -21.40
C ALA A 305 13.83 2.05 -21.20
N LEU A 306 12.89 2.99 -21.38
CA LEU A 306 11.46 2.74 -21.24
C LEU A 306 10.97 1.67 -22.22
N TYR A 307 11.36 1.74 -23.49
CA TYR A 307 10.92 0.75 -24.49
C TYR A 307 11.44 -0.65 -24.16
N ASP A 308 12.73 -0.78 -23.83
CA ASP A 308 13.36 -2.06 -23.52
C ASP A 308 12.76 -2.68 -22.25
N ALA A 309 12.50 -1.87 -21.23
CA ALA A 309 11.86 -2.30 -19.98
C ALA A 309 10.40 -2.75 -20.17
N VAL A 310 9.58 -1.97 -20.89
CA VAL A 310 8.19 -2.33 -21.21
C VAL A 310 8.15 -3.60 -22.05
N HIS A 311 9.08 -3.77 -23.00
CA HIS A 311 9.17 -4.99 -23.80
C HIS A 311 9.54 -6.21 -22.94
N ALA A 312 10.57 -6.09 -22.09
CA ALA A 312 11.02 -7.16 -21.21
C ALA A 312 9.92 -7.67 -20.27
N VAL A 313 9.07 -6.77 -19.76
CA VAL A 313 7.96 -7.16 -18.87
C VAL A 313 6.74 -7.62 -19.67
N GLY A 314 6.27 -6.80 -20.61
CA GLY A 314 4.98 -6.99 -21.28
C GLY A 314 4.98 -8.03 -22.39
N MET A 315 6.13 -8.26 -23.04
CA MET A 315 6.24 -9.19 -24.18
C MET A 315 7.03 -10.46 -23.85
N GLU A 316 7.80 -10.48 -22.76
CA GLU A 316 8.68 -11.60 -22.40
C GLU A 316 8.32 -12.17 -21.01
N LEU A 317 8.68 -11.50 -19.91
CA LEU A 317 8.60 -12.05 -18.56
C LEU A 317 7.16 -12.35 -18.10
N CYS A 318 6.25 -11.36 -18.10
CA CYS A 318 4.88 -11.60 -17.62
C CYS A 318 4.14 -12.66 -18.46
N PRO A 319 4.23 -12.66 -19.81
CA PRO A 319 3.71 -13.76 -20.62
C PRO A 319 4.32 -15.11 -20.28
N ALA A 320 5.64 -15.18 -20.06
CA ALA A 320 6.32 -16.42 -19.67
C ALA A 320 5.78 -16.92 -18.31
N LEU A 321 5.60 -16.04 -17.33
CA LEU A 321 5.05 -16.36 -16.00
C LEU A 321 3.54 -16.63 -16.00
N GLY A 322 2.82 -16.26 -17.06
CA GLY A 322 1.35 -16.37 -17.12
C GLY A 322 0.63 -15.34 -16.23
N ILE A 323 1.25 -14.19 -15.98
CA ILE A 323 0.73 -13.11 -15.14
C ILE A 323 0.22 -11.96 -16.03
N ALA A 324 -0.92 -11.39 -15.65
CA ALA A 324 -1.51 -10.26 -16.37
C ALA A 324 -1.14 -8.93 -15.70
N VAL A 325 -0.95 -7.90 -16.52
CA VAL A 325 -0.83 -6.50 -16.11
C VAL A 325 -2.11 -5.76 -16.56
N PRO A 326 -3.25 -5.92 -15.85
CA PRO A 326 -4.53 -5.35 -16.29
C PRO A 326 -4.66 -3.84 -16.07
N VAL A 327 -3.78 -3.24 -15.27
CA VAL A 327 -3.83 -1.82 -14.91
C VAL A 327 -2.41 -1.25 -14.84
N GLY A 328 -2.30 0.06 -15.04
CA GLY A 328 -1.03 0.76 -14.94
C GLY A 328 -1.21 2.26 -15.18
N LYS A 329 -0.14 3.01 -14.95
CA LYS A 329 -0.07 4.46 -15.18
C LYS A 329 1.35 4.85 -15.57
N ASP A 330 1.49 6.04 -16.14
CA ASP A 330 2.78 6.59 -16.53
C ASP A 330 2.94 8.06 -16.09
N SER A 331 4.19 8.43 -15.74
CA SER A 331 4.65 9.79 -15.47
C SER A 331 5.97 10.03 -16.20
N MET A 332 5.93 10.86 -17.25
CA MET A 332 6.97 10.94 -18.28
C MET A 332 7.90 12.16 -18.17
N SER A 333 7.80 12.93 -17.08
CA SER A 333 8.48 14.22 -16.86
C SER A 333 9.40 14.21 -15.63
N MET A 334 9.97 13.05 -15.25
CA MET A 334 10.71 12.84 -13.99
C MET A 334 12.11 13.46 -13.93
N ARG A 335 12.19 14.77 -14.18
CA ARG A 335 13.41 15.58 -14.19
C ARG A 335 13.14 16.96 -13.58
N THR A 336 14.11 17.45 -12.83
CA THR A 336 14.13 18.81 -12.28
C THR A 336 15.37 19.53 -12.79
N ALA A 337 15.21 20.75 -13.29
CA ALA A 337 16.31 21.60 -13.75
C ALA A 337 16.23 22.98 -13.10
N TRP A 338 17.38 23.58 -12.77
CA TRP A 338 17.47 24.91 -12.16
C TRP A 338 18.80 25.60 -12.51
N GLN A 339 18.87 26.90 -12.26
CA GLN A 339 20.12 27.67 -12.35
C GLN A 339 20.68 27.89 -10.94
N GLU A 340 21.97 27.61 -10.74
CA GLU A 340 22.66 27.83 -9.46
C GLU A 340 23.75 28.89 -9.56
N GLY A 341 23.82 29.75 -8.52
CA GLY A 341 24.84 30.79 -8.39
C GLY A 341 24.61 32.03 -9.26
N ASP A 342 25.46 33.04 -9.06
CA ASP A 342 25.41 34.31 -9.80
C ASP A 342 25.74 34.13 -11.30
N ASP A 343 26.44 33.05 -11.65
CA ASP A 343 26.82 32.70 -13.03
C ASP A 343 25.75 31.90 -13.79
N ALA A 344 24.59 31.65 -13.16
CA ALA A 344 23.46 30.91 -13.73
C ALA A 344 23.85 29.54 -14.32
N GLU A 345 24.65 28.76 -13.58
CA GLU A 345 25.05 27.40 -14.00
C GLU A 345 23.81 26.50 -14.08
N GLU A 346 23.56 25.90 -15.25
CA GLU A 346 22.47 24.94 -15.42
C GLU A 346 22.78 23.63 -14.69
N LYS A 347 21.92 23.28 -13.73
CA LYS A 347 21.95 22.01 -13.02
C LYS A 347 20.67 21.25 -13.26
N SER A 348 20.75 19.93 -13.21
CA SER A 348 19.57 19.08 -13.25
C SER A 348 19.75 17.79 -12.47
N ILE A 349 18.64 17.29 -11.95
CA ILE A 349 18.51 15.95 -11.39
C ILE A 349 17.51 15.20 -12.26
N THR A 350 17.93 14.06 -12.79
CA THR A 350 17.11 13.18 -13.63
C THR A 350 16.91 11.88 -12.87
N SER A 351 15.67 11.45 -12.70
CA SER A 351 15.39 10.13 -12.10
C SER A 351 15.81 9.03 -13.07
N PRO A 352 16.32 7.88 -12.59
CA PRO A 352 16.37 6.68 -13.42
C PRO A 352 14.96 6.31 -13.91
N LEU A 353 14.87 5.56 -15.00
CA LEU A 353 13.64 4.81 -15.28
C LEU A 353 13.25 4.02 -14.03
N SER A 354 12.05 4.27 -13.53
CA SER A 354 11.56 3.67 -12.30
C SER A 354 10.24 2.97 -12.60
N LEU A 355 10.28 1.63 -12.65
CA LEU A 355 9.08 0.81 -12.64
C LEU A 355 8.77 0.43 -11.19
N VAL A 356 7.56 0.76 -10.75
CA VAL A 356 6.99 0.21 -9.51
C VAL A 356 5.89 -0.77 -9.88
N VAL A 357 6.07 -2.01 -9.45
CA VAL A 357 5.08 -3.08 -9.61
C VAL A 357 4.34 -3.26 -8.30
N THR A 358 3.01 -3.26 -8.36
CA THR A 358 2.17 -3.69 -7.23
C THR A 358 1.44 -4.97 -7.63
N GLY A 359 1.68 -6.05 -6.90
CA GLY A 359 1.03 -7.33 -7.11
C GLY A 359 -0.17 -7.50 -6.19
N PHE A 360 -1.26 -8.05 -6.73
CA PHE A 360 -2.49 -8.37 -6.03
C PHE A 360 -2.86 -9.83 -6.29
N ALA A 361 -3.28 -10.56 -5.26
CA ALA A 361 -3.70 -11.96 -5.42
C ALA A 361 -4.80 -12.35 -4.43
N PRO A 362 -5.75 -13.23 -4.82
CA PRO A 362 -6.62 -13.89 -3.87
C PRO A 362 -5.82 -14.84 -2.96
N VAL A 363 -6.11 -14.78 -1.67
CA VAL A 363 -5.51 -15.61 -0.62
C VAL A 363 -6.48 -16.71 -0.22
N THR A 364 -5.96 -17.93 -0.08
CA THR A 364 -6.78 -19.10 0.28
C THR A 364 -7.02 -19.21 1.79
N ASP A 365 -6.04 -18.83 2.61
CA ASP A 365 -6.12 -18.83 4.07
C ASP A 365 -5.17 -17.79 4.69
N ALA A 366 -5.68 -16.62 5.06
CA ALA A 366 -4.92 -15.54 5.65
C ALA A 366 -4.17 -15.93 6.94
N LEU A 367 -4.62 -16.96 7.67
CA LEU A 367 -3.96 -17.43 8.89
C LEU A 367 -2.67 -18.21 8.62
N ALA A 368 -2.47 -18.71 7.39
CA ALA A 368 -1.26 -19.40 6.96
C ALA A 368 -0.25 -18.44 6.28
N THR A 369 -0.40 -17.13 6.49
CA THR A 369 0.57 -16.13 6.01
C THR A 369 1.87 -16.23 6.81
N LEU A 370 2.99 -16.38 6.11
CA LEU A 370 4.32 -16.43 6.70
C LEU A 370 4.83 -15.02 7.01
N THR A 371 5.76 -14.93 7.97
CA THR A 371 6.42 -13.67 8.32
C THR A 371 7.92 -13.91 8.56
N PRO A 372 8.74 -12.84 8.62
CA PRO A 372 10.16 -12.97 8.95
C PRO A 372 10.45 -13.42 10.39
N GLN A 373 9.44 -13.50 11.27
CA GLN A 373 9.66 -13.89 12.66
C GLN A 373 10.13 -15.34 12.75
N ILE A 374 11.42 -15.53 13.04
CA ILE A 374 11.99 -16.83 13.40
C ILE A 374 11.24 -17.40 14.60
N ASN A 375 10.70 -18.60 14.43
CA ASN A 375 10.08 -19.37 15.50
C ASN A 375 11.17 -19.99 16.40
N LEU A 376 11.35 -19.43 17.59
CA LEU A 376 12.30 -19.90 18.61
C LEU A 376 11.76 -21.04 19.48
N GLU A 377 10.47 -21.35 19.40
CA GLU A 377 9.89 -22.51 20.10
C GLU A 377 10.30 -23.83 19.41
N GLN A 378 10.76 -23.75 18.15
CA GLN A 378 11.36 -24.88 17.44
C GLN A 378 12.83 -25.06 17.83
N ASP A 379 13.09 -25.99 18.75
CA ASP A 379 14.43 -26.27 19.32
C ASP A 379 15.53 -26.49 18.26
N GLU A 380 15.23 -27.23 17.20
CA GLU A 380 16.17 -27.52 16.11
C GLU A 380 15.58 -27.10 14.77
N SER A 381 15.99 -25.92 14.31
CA SER A 381 15.63 -25.37 12.99
C SER A 381 16.87 -24.93 12.21
N ASP A 382 16.70 -24.80 10.90
CA ASP A 382 17.71 -24.28 9.97
C ASP A 382 17.09 -23.14 9.15
N LEU A 383 17.91 -22.12 8.85
CA LEU A 383 17.58 -21.07 7.89
C LEU A 383 18.21 -21.42 6.55
N ILE A 384 17.39 -21.55 5.52
CA ILE A 384 17.79 -21.98 4.17
C ILE A 384 17.63 -20.79 3.23
N LEU A 385 18.70 -20.46 2.52
CA LEU A 385 18.68 -19.51 1.40
C LEU A 385 18.27 -20.25 0.13
N ILE A 386 17.30 -19.69 -0.59
CA ILE A 386 17.01 -20.01 -1.99
C ILE A 386 17.59 -18.87 -2.84
N ASP A 387 18.70 -19.13 -3.51
CA ASP A 387 19.42 -18.12 -4.31
C ASP A 387 19.04 -18.23 -5.78
N LEU A 388 18.11 -17.37 -6.23
CA LEU A 388 17.70 -17.31 -7.65
C LEU A 388 18.71 -16.52 -8.51
N GLY A 389 19.75 -15.94 -7.91
CA GLY A 389 20.88 -15.35 -8.63
C GLY A 389 21.88 -16.39 -9.15
N ASN A 390 21.68 -17.67 -8.84
CA ASN A 390 22.51 -18.79 -9.28
C ASN A 390 24.01 -18.58 -8.95
N GLY A 391 24.31 -18.00 -7.78
CA GLY A 391 25.68 -17.75 -7.31
C GLY A 391 26.42 -16.60 -7.99
N GLN A 392 25.78 -15.83 -8.88
CA GLN A 392 26.44 -14.72 -9.60
C GLN A 392 26.80 -13.56 -8.68
N ASN A 393 26.02 -13.34 -7.61
CA ASN A 393 26.29 -12.35 -6.56
C ASN A 393 26.63 -10.95 -7.11
N ARG A 394 25.80 -10.44 -8.04
CA ARG A 394 26.02 -9.17 -8.74
C ARG A 394 25.73 -7.99 -7.80
N LEU A 395 26.61 -6.98 -7.79
CA LEU A 395 26.55 -5.84 -6.85
C LEU A 395 26.13 -4.52 -7.49
N GLY A 396 26.02 -4.47 -8.82
CA GLY A 396 25.62 -3.26 -9.53
C GLY A 396 24.19 -2.84 -9.18
N GLY A 397 24.01 -1.57 -8.83
CA GLY A 397 22.73 -1.00 -8.42
C GLY A 397 22.34 -1.29 -6.97
N SER A 398 23.18 -1.99 -6.20
CA SER A 398 22.87 -2.35 -4.80
C SER A 398 22.95 -1.18 -3.82
N ALA A 399 22.29 -1.33 -2.67
CA ALA A 399 22.45 -0.48 -1.49
C ALA A 399 23.92 -0.35 -1.07
N LEU A 400 24.72 -1.42 -1.18
CA LEU A 400 26.16 -1.38 -0.90
C LEU A 400 26.87 -0.42 -1.85
N ALA A 401 26.64 -0.54 -3.16
CA ALA A 401 27.24 0.38 -4.14
C ALA A 401 26.83 1.83 -3.83
N GLN A 402 25.55 2.07 -3.54
CA GLN A 402 25.00 3.40 -3.27
C GLN A 402 25.66 4.08 -2.06
N VAL A 403 25.83 3.38 -0.93
CA VAL A 403 26.42 3.98 0.29
C VAL A 403 27.92 4.28 0.18
N TYR A 404 28.55 3.82 -0.91
CA TYR A 404 29.92 4.19 -1.29
C TYR A 404 29.97 5.13 -2.52
N GLY A 405 28.82 5.66 -2.95
CA GLY A 405 28.74 6.59 -4.08
C GLY A 405 29.06 5.95 -5.43
N GLN A 406 28.81 4.65 -5.56
CA GLN A 406 29.05 3.85 -6.75
C GLN A 406 27.72 3.37 -7.36
N VAL A 407 27.77 2.99 -8.64
CA VAL A 407 26.65 2.33 -9.33
C VAL A 407 27.02 0.88 -9.65
N GLY A 408 28.18 0.64 -10.27
CA GLY A 408 28.58 -0.68 -10.78
C GLY A 408 28.24 -0.85 -12.27
N ASP A 409 28.62 -1.99 -12.83
CA ASP A 409 28.45 -2.35 -14.24
C ASP A 409 27.65 -3.63 -14.47
N GLU A 410 27.66 -4.55 -13.50
CA GLU A 410 26.93 -5.82 -13.53
C GLU A 410 25.89 -5.86 -12.40
N CYS A 411 24.61 -5.94 -12.75
CA CYS A 411 23.47 -5.90 -11.82
C CYS A 411 22.71 -7.22 -11.77
N PRO A 412 21.99 -7.52 -10.66
CA PRO A 412 21.03 -8.61 -10.60
C PRO A 412 20.00 -8.59 -11.74
N ASP A 413 19.46 -9.76 -12.09
CA ASP A 413 18.42 -9.93 -13.11
C ASP A 413 17.65 -11.24 -12.90
N VAL A 414 16.53 -11.40 -13.61
CA VAL A 414 15.85 -12.70 -13.77
C VAL A 414 16.51 -13.45 -14.92
N ASP A 415 17.32 -14.46 -14.59
CA ASP A 415 18.05 -15.25 -15.60
C ASP A 415 17.15 -16.28 -16.31
N ASP A 416 16.29 -16.99 -15.56
CA ASP A 416 15.27 -17.91 -16.09
C ASP A 416 13.90 -17.70 -15.42
N PRO A 417 12.83 -17.31 -16.17
CA PRO A 417 11.47 -17.23 -15.63
C PRO A 417 10.93 -18.55 -15.04
N GLU A 418 11.43 -19.72 -15.47
CA GLU A 418 11.00 -20.99 -14.90
C GLU A 418 11.48 -21.18 -13.46
N ASP A 419 12.66 -20.66 -13.10
CA ASP A 419 13.16 -20.71 -11.71
C ASP A 419 12.22 -19.93 -10.77
N LEU A 420 11.70 -18.79 -11.21
CA LEU A 420 10.74 -18.02 -10.41
C LEU A 420 9.38 -18.74 -10.26
N LYS A 421 8.92 -19.47 -11.28
CA LYS A 421 7.73 -20.32 -11.17
C LYS A 421 7.95 -21.47 -10.19
N ALA A 422 9.06 -22.18 -10.35
CA ALA A 422 9.46 -23.29 -9.49
C ALA A 422 9.57 -22.84 -8.03
N PHE A 423 10.24 -21.70 -7.80
CA PHE A 423 10.34 -21.07 -6.50
C PHE A 423 8.96 -20.86 -5.87
N PHE A 424 8.07 -20.17 -6.59
CA PHE A 424 6.73 -19.87 -6.09
C PHE A 424 5.93 -21.15 -5.80
N GLU A 425 5.92 -22.11 -6.72
CA GLU A 425 5.18 -23.37 -6.55
C GLU A 425 5.68 -24.20 -5.36
N VAL A 426 7.00 -24.28 -5.15
CA VAL A 426 7.60 -24.98 -4.02
C VAL A 426 7.28 -24.28 -2.71
N ILE A 427 7.42 -22.95 -2.63
CA ILE A 427 7.07 -22.18 -1.42
C ILE A 427 5.59 -22.37 -1.06
N GLN A 428 4.68 -22.23 -2.03
CA GLN A 428 3.24 -22.46 -1.80
C GLN A 428 2.95 -23.92 -1.38
N GLY A 429 3.69 -24.88 -1.93
CA GLY A 429 3.61 -26.29 -1.53
C GLY A 429 4.05 -26.53 -0.09
N LEU A 430 5.22 -26.03 0.28
CA LEU A 430 5.79 -26.17 1.62
C LEU A 430 4.94 -25.45 2.69
N ASN A 431 4.40 -24.28 2.37
CA ASN A 431 3.49 -23.57 3.28
C ASN A 431 2.21 -24.37 3.52
N ARG A 432 1.57 -24.87 2.45
CA ARG A 432 0.37 -25.72 2.54
C ARG A 432 0.61 -27.01 3.32
N ASP A 433 1.82 -27.57 3.24
CA ASP A 433 2.24 -28.75 4.00
C ASP A 433 2.60 -28.43 5.46
N GLY A 434 2.60 -27.15 5.87
CA GLY A 434 2.95 -26.71 7.22
C GLY A 434 4.44 -26.84 7.56
N LYS A 435 5.32 -26.82 6.56
CA LYS A 435 6.77 -27.04 6.73
C LYS A 435 7.58 -25.76 6.95
N LEU A 436 7.02 -24.61 6.58
CA LEU A 436 7.66 -23.31 6.72
C LEU A 436 7.28 -22.68 8.08
N LEU A 437 8.30 -22.27 8.83
CA LEU A 437 8.13 -21.62 10.14
C LEU A 437 8.24 -20.10 10.04
N ALA A 438 9.06 -19.61 9.11
CA ALA A 438 9.27 -18.21 8.80
C ALA A 438 9.70 -18.07 7.34
N TYR A 439 9.48 -16.90 6.76
CA TYR A 439 9.85 -16.53 5.40
C TYR A 439 10.25 -15.07 5.36
N HIS A 440 11.32 -14.74 4.66
CA HIS A 440 11.64 -13.38 4.29
C HIS A 440 12.39 -13.33 2.96
N ASP A 441 12.01 -12.44 2.06
CA ASP A 441 12.64 -12.33 0.75
C ASP A 441 14.02 -11.62 0.80
N ARG A 442 14.80 -11.74 -0.28
CA ARG A 442 16.05 -11.00 -0.45
C ARG A 442 15.84 -9.84 -1.43
N SER A 443 16.04 -8.64 -0.92
CA SER A 443 15.85 -7.38 -1.63
C SER A 443 16.96 -6.38 -1.28
N ASP A 444 16.63 -5.13 -0.92
CA ASP A 444 17.62 -4.08 -0.65
C ASP A 444 18.56 -4.44 0.52
N GLY A 445 19.86 -4.29 0.31
CA GLY A 445 20.89 -4.66 1.29
C GLY A 445 21.22 -6.16 1.34
N GLY A 446 20.52 -6.97 0.56
CA GLY A 446 20.87 -8.37 0.29
C GLY A 446 20.66 -9.32 1.47
N LEU A 447 21.31 -10.48 1.38
CA LEU A 447 21.17 -11.59 2.33
C LEU A 447 21.42 -11.18 3.79
N LEU A 448 22.38 -10.29 4.03
CA LEU A 448 22.69 -9.85 5.39
C LEU A 448 21.51 -9.12 6.03
N VAL A 449 20.85 -8.23 5.28
CA VAL A 449 19.69 -7.49 5.78
C VAL A 449 18.52 -8.43 6.00
N THR A 450 18.20 -9.31 5.05
CA THR A 450 17.16 -10.34 5.22
C THR A 450 17.36 -11.12 6.53
N LEU A 451 18.57 -11.65 6.78
CA LEU A 451 18.84 -12.40 8.01
C LEU A 451 18.72 -11.53 9.26
N LEU A 452 19.24 -10.30 9.23
CA LEU A 452 19.15 -9.37 10.35
C LEU A 452 17.69 -8.99 10.67
N GLU A 453 16.87 -8.72 9.67
CA GLU A 453 15.45 -8.37 9.85
C GLU A 453 14.64 -9.55 10.41
N MET A 454 14.92 -10.79 9.97
CA MET A 454 14.37 -11.99 10.60
C MET A 454 14.76 -12.10 12.09
N ALA A 455 16.03 -11.82 12.42
CA ALA A 455 16.51 -11.77 13.79
C ALA A 455 15.87 -10.63 14.62
N PHE A 456 15.58 -9.48 14.01
CA PHE A 456 14.89 -8.38 14.67
C PHE A 456 13.46 -8.77 15.02
N ALA A 457 12.72 -9.37 14.08
CA ALA A 457 11.33 -9.81 14.29
C ALA A 457 11.21 -10.89 15.38
N ALA A 458 12.22 -11.74 15.53
CA ALA A 458 12.27 -12.78 16.55
C ALA A 458 12.98 -12.38 17.85
N HIS A 459 13.63 -11.21 17.86
CA HIS A 459 14.49 -10.76 18.96
C HIS A 459 15.56 -11.79 19.36
N ALA A 460 16.24 -12.36 18.35
CA ALA A 460 17.19 -13.47 18.51
C ALA A 460 18.55 -13.18 17.87
N GLY A 461 19.61 -13.81 18.39
CA GLY A 461 20.91 -13.83 17.72
C GLY A 461 20.93 -14.80 16.52
N LEU A 462 22.01 -14.74 15.75
CA LEU A 462 22.21 -15.57 14.55
C LEU A 462 23.66 -16.06 14.41
N GLU A 463 23.80 -17.30 13.98
CA GLU A 463 25.05 -17.83 13.43
C GLU A 463 24.87 -17.98 11.92
N ILE A 464 25.57 -17.16 11.15
CA ILE A 464 25.54 -17.10 9.69
C ILE A 464 26.82 -17.74 9.15
N LYS A 465 26.69 -18.73 8.27
CA LYS A 465 27.82 -19.48 7.71
C LYS A 465 27.86 -19.31 6.20
N LEU A 466 28.98 -18.81 5.68
CA LEU A 466 29.15 -18.57 4.25
C LEU A 466 29.80 -19.75 3.51
N ASP A 467 30.14 -20.84 4.22
CA ASP A 467 30.84 -22.02 3.71
C ASP A 467 30.20 -22.67 2.47
N TRP A 468 28.89 -22.47 2.26
CA TRP A 468 28.15 -22.97 1.10
C TRP A 468 28.15 -22.00 -0.08
N LEU A 469 28.33 -20.69 0.17
CA LEU A 469 28.23 -19.63 -0.83
C LEU A 469 29.58 -19.26 -1.45
N ILE A 470 30.65 -19.27 -0.66
CA ILE A 470 31.96 -18.73 -1.05
C ILE A 470 33.11 -19.59 -0.51
N ASP A 471 34.27 -19.46 -1.14
CA ASP A 471 35.50 -20.15 -0.73
C ASP A 471 36.51 -19.17 -0.10
N GLU A 472 36.47 -17.88 -0.46
CA GLU A 472 37.44 -16.88 0.00
C GLU A 472 36.78 -15.71 0.76
N PRO A 473 37.39 -15.19 1.84
CA PRO A 473 36.84 -14.06 2.60
C PRO A 473 36.56 -12.79 1.79
N VAL A 474 37.27 -12.59 0.66
CA VAL A 474 37.10 -11.43 -0.22
C VAL A 474 35.73 -11.43 -0.92
N GLU A 475 35.12 -12.60 -1.10
CA GLU A 475 33.82 -12.77 -1.75
C GLU A 475 32.65 -12.50 -0.81
N ALA A 476 32.91 -12.31 0.49
CA ALA A 476 31.88 -12.11 1.50
C ALA A 476 31.00 -10.88 1.23
N PHE A 477 31.56 -9.82 0.63
CA PHE A 477 30.77 -8.64 0.24
C PHE A 477 29.72 -8.99 -0.82
N ASN A 478 30.12 -9.70 -1.88
CA ASN A 478 29.22 -10.16 -2.93
C ASN A 478 28.14 -11.09 -2.38
N ALA A 479 28.51 -12.07 -1.54
CA ALA A 479 27.56 -13.02 -0.98
C ALA A 479 26.54 -12.38 -0.01
N LEU A 480 26.97 -11.40 0.78
CA LEU A 480 26.13 -10.77 1.81
C LEU A 480 25.26 -9.63 1.29
N PHE A 481 25.74 -8.86 0.30
CA PHE A 481 25.10 -7.63 -0.16
C PHE A 481 24.60 -7.67 -1.59
N SER A 482 24.74 -8.80 -2.30
CA SER A 482 24.06 -8.95 -3.59
C SER A 482 22.54 -8.91 -3.38
N GLU A 483 21.88 -8.17 -4.25
CA GLU A 483 20.42 -8.00 -4.25
C GLU A 483 19.79 -8.87 -5.35
N GLU A 484 20.36 -10.05 -5.51
CA GLU A 484 19.80 -11.12 -6.34
C GLU A 484 18.46 -11.56 -5.76
N LEU A 485 17.56 -12.04 -6.62
CA LEU A 485 16.27 -12.56 -6.18
C LEU A 485 16.45 -13.80 -5.31
N GLY A 486 15.51 -14.04 -4.40
CA GLY A 486 15.54 -15.19 -3.52
C GLY A 486 14.80 -14.94 -2.22
N ALA A 487 14.91 -15.89 -1.30
CA ALA A 487 14.36 -15.78 0.04
C ALA A 487 15.15 -16.63 1.04
N VAL A 488 15.01 -16.29 2.31
CA VAL A 488 15.40 -17.14 3.43
C VAL A 488 14.14 -17.71 4.07
N ILE A 489 14.11 -19.04 4.20
CA ILE A 489 13.04 -19.75 4.92
C ILE A 489 13.58 -20.39 6.19
N GLN A 490 12.75 -20.44 7.22
CA GLN A 490 13.02 -21.28 8.40
C GLN A 490 12.22 -22.57 8.31
N VAL A 491 12.88 -23.69 8.56
CA VAL A 491 12.25 -25.02 8.63
C VAL A 491 12.70 -25.78 9.88
N SER A 492 11.88 -26.72 10.35
CA SER A 492 12.37 -27.72 11.32
C SER A 492 13.51 -28.52 10.69
N ARG A 493 14.57 -28.78 11.46
CA ARG A 493 15.76 -29.49 10.94
C ARG A 493 15.45 -30.88 10.40
N GLU A 494 14.39 -31.51 10.88
CA GLU A 494 13.94 -32.82 10.36
C GLU A 494 13.45 -32.74 8.91
N HIS A 495 13.01 -31.57 8.45
CA HIS A 495 12.53 -31.32 7.08
C HIS A 495 13.59 -30.74 6.16
N THR A 496 14.78 -30.36 6.65
CA THR A 496 15.83 -29.70 5.85
C THR A 496 16.18 -30.49 4.58
N GLU A 497 16.48 -31.79 4.69
CA GLU A 497 16.84 -32.62 3.52
C GLU A 497 15.70 -32.75 2.52
N GLU A 498 14.46 -32.88 3.02
CA GLU A 498 13.26 -32.95 2.18
C GLU A 498 13.08 -31.64 1.39
N VAL A 499 13.17 -30.49 2.07
CA VAL A 499 13.00 -29.16 1.48
C VAL A 499 14.06 -28.89 0.42
N LEU A 500 15.34 -29.14 0.72
CA LEU A 500 16.43 -29.01 -0.25
C LEU A 500 16.20 -29.91 -1.48
N THR A 501 15.72 -31.14 -1.26
CA THR A 501 15.41 -32.07 -2.35
C THR A 501 14.25 -31.56 -3.21
N GLN A 502 13.22 -30.95 -2.62
CA GLN A 502 12.10 -30.38 -3.39
C GLN A 502 12.55 -29.25 -4.31
N PHE A 503 13.38 -28.33 -3.83
CA PHE A 503 13.96 -27.26 -4.66
C PHE A 503 14.85 -27.84 -5.78
N ALA A 504 15.73 -28.78 -5.47
CA ALA A 504 16.57 -29.43 -6.47
C ALA A 504 15.74 -30.17 -7.54
N MET A 505 14.68 -30.87 -7.15
CA MET A 505 13.75 -31.52 -8.08
C MET A 505 12.97 -30.54 -8.96
N ALA A 506 12.77 -29.31 -8.48
CA ALA A 506 12.15 -28.22 -9.21
C ALA A 506 13.14 -27.45 -10.12
N GLY A 507 14.42 -27.82 -10.11
CA GLY A 507 15.47 -27.22 -10.94
C GLY A 507 16.33 -26.17 -10.22
N ILE A 508 16.04 -25.85 -8.96
CA ILE A 508 16.77 -24.86 -8.17
C ILE A 508 17.84 -25.57 -7.33
N GLU A 509 19.05 -25.68 -7.89
CA GLU A 509 20.19 -26.33 -7.23
C GLU A 509 20.92 -25.39 -6.25
N THR A 510 20.74 -24.07 -6.37
CA THR A 510 21.30 -23.04 -5.48
C THR A 510 20.41 -22.79 -4.27
N CYS A 511 20.24 -23.84 -3.46
CA CYS A 511 19.49 -23.81 -2.21
C CYS A 511 20.29 -24.47 -1.08
N GLY A 512 20.46 -23.79 0.06
CA GLY A 512 21.36 -24.27 1.11
C GLY A 512 21.14 -23.65 2.49
N VAL A 513 21.53 -24.38 3.55
CA VAL A 513 21.47 -23.91 4.93
C VAL A 513 22.53 -22.83 5.14
N ILE A 514 22.08 -21.61 5.46
CA ILE A 514 22.94 -20.44 5.57
C ILE A 514 23.08 -19.91 7.01
N ALA A 515 22.09 -20.16 7.85
CA ALA A 515 22.11 -19.63 9.20
C ALA A 515 21.32 -20.48 10.20
N ARG A 516 21.55 -20.22 11.49
CA ARG A 516 20.78 -20.80 12.60
C ARG A 516 20.48 -19.74 13.67
N PRO A 517 19.31 -19.81 14.31
CA PRO A 517 19.02 -18.96 15.46
C PRO A 517 19.97 -19.27 16.61
N ARG A 518 20.28 -18.23 17.38
CA ARG A 518 20.99 -18.31 18.65
C ARG A 518 20.09 -17.80 19.77
N TYR A 519 20.22 -18.40 20.95
CA TYR A 519 19.49 -17.99 22.15
C TYR A 519 20.13 -16.79 22.87
N ASP A 520 21.35 -16.40 22.49
CA ASP A 520 21.98 -15.17 22.95
C ASP A 520 21.79 -14.05 21.91
N ASP A 521 22.21 -12.83 22.25
CA ASP A 521 22.05 -11.66 21.38
C ASP A 521 23.13 -11.55 20.28
N GLN A 522 23.97 -12.56 20.11
CA GLN A 522 25.13 -12.48 19.21
C GLN A 522 24.71 -12.72 17.77
N VAL A 523 25.27 -11.91 16.85
CA VAL A 523 25.21 -12.14 15.41
C VAL A 523 26.62 -12.37 14.92
N ARG A 524 26.88 -13.55 14.36
CA ARG A 524 28.21 -13.98 13.92
C ARG A 524 28.14 -14.42 12.46
N VAL A 525 29.01 -13.86 11.64
CA VAL A 525 29.23 -14.30 10.25
C VAL A 525 30.59 -15.00 10.20
N THR A 526 30.59 -16.25 9.75
CA THR A 526 31.80 -17.07 9.67
C THR A 526 32.01 -17.65 8.28
N LEU A 527 33.26 -17.89 7.92
CA LEU A 527 33.67 -18.71 6.78
C LEU A 527 34.64 -19.79 7.27
N PHE A 528 34.28 -21.06 7.10
CA PHE A 528 34.99 -22.22 7.61
C PHE A 528 35.37 -22.08 9.10
N GLU A 529 34.39 -21.67 9.91
CA GLU A 529 34.49 -21.37 11.35
C GLU A 529 35.32 -20.13 11.73
N GLU A 530 36.00 -19.47 10.78
CA GLU A 530 36.72 -18.23 11.03
C GLU A 530 35.75 -17.03 11.02
N PRO A 531 35.75 -16.16 12.05
CA PRO A 531 34.83 -15.04 12.13
C PRO A 531 35.22 -13.93 11.15
N LEU A 532 34.27 -13.54 10.30
CA LEU A 532 34.38 -12.37 9.41
C LEU A 532 33.74 -11.12 10.05
N LEU A 533 32.66 -11.31 10.81
CA LEU A 533 31.93 -10.25 11.50
C LEU A 533 31.31 -10.81 12.79
N GLU A 534 31.47 -10.11 13.91
CA GLU A 534 30.83 -10.45 15.18
C GLU A 534 30.20 -9.21 15.82
N THR A 535 28.88 -9.20 16.02
CA THR A 535 28.14 -8.06 16.57
C THR A 535 26.98 -8.55 17.42
N THR A 536 26.09 -7.65 17.84
CA THR A 536 24.84 -8.03 18.48
C THR A 536 23.63 -7.63 17.66
N ARG A 537 22.54 -8.40 17.81
CA ARG A 537 21.24 -8.09 17.21
C ARG A 537 20.73 -6.75 17.75
N GLN A 538 20.91 -6.47 19.05
CA GLN A 538 20.59 -5.14 19.60
C GLN A 538 21.29 -3.99 18.87
N LEU A 539 22.61 -4.08 18.68
CA LEU A 539 23.38 -2.99 18.08
C LEU A 539 22.95 -2.76 16.64
N THR A 540 22.83 -3.83 15.86
CA THR A 540 22.40 -3.77 14.45
C THR A 540 20.97 -3.27 14.31
N GLN A 541 20.03 -3.71 15.17
CA GLN A 541 18.65 -3.22 15.17
C GLN A 541 18.57 -1.73 15.52
N ARG A 542 19.40 -1.24 16.45
CA ARG A 542 19.49 0.20 16.76
C ARG A 542 20.08 0.98 15.59
N THR A 543 21.10 0.46 14.92
CA THR A 543 21.65 1.08 13.71
C THR A 543 20.58 1.19 12.62
N TRP A 544 19.85 0.10 12.37
CA TRP A 544 18.75 0.04 11.40
C TRP A 544 17.57 0.96 11.76
N SER A 545 17.28 1.13 13.06
CA SER A 545 16.19 2.01 13.54
C SER A 545 16.56 3.49 13.59
N GLU A 546 17.83 3.85 13.39
CA GLU A 546 18.30 5.23 13.56
C GLU A 546 17.58 6.20 12.61
N THR A 547 17.38 5.82 11.35
CA THR A 547 16.68 6.67 10.37
C THR A 547 15.26 7.01 10.83
N SER A 548 14.47 6.02 11.24
CA SER A 548 13.11 6.24 11.76
C SER A 548 13.12 7.14 12.99
N TYR A 549 14.04 6.90 13.93
CA TYR A 549 14.21 7.74 15.11
C TYR A 549 14.50 9.20 14.75
N ARG A 550 15.42 9.46 13.81
CA ARG A 550 15.76 10.83 13.39
C ARG A 550 14.58 11.53 12.72
N MET A 551 13.83 10.81 11.88
CA MET A 551 12.64 11.35 11.22
C MET A 551 11.53 11.69 12.21
N GLN A 552 11.23 10.78 13.14
CA GLN A 552 10.25 11.04 14.21
C GLN A 552 10.70 12.17 15.13
N ALA A 553 11.98 12.24 15.52
CA ALA A 553 12.48 13.32 16.37
C ALA A 553 12.42 14.71 15.70
N LEU A 554 12.47 14.75 14.37
CA LEU A 554 12.30 15.98 13.59
C LEU A 554 10.82 16.39 13.44
N ARG A 555 9.93 15.40 13.28
CA ARG A 555 8.50 15.60 12.95
C ARG A 555 7.61 15.71 14.20
N ASP A 556 7.86 14.86 15.20
CA ASP A 556 6.99 14.58 16.34
C ASP A 556 7.57 15.16 17.64
N ASN A 557 7.10 14.67 18.80
CA ASN A 557 7.75 15.00 20.07
C ASN A 557 9.09 14.22 20.17
N PRO A 558 10.25 14.92 20.24
CA PRO A 558 11.57 14.28 20.26
C PRO A 558 11.82 13.41 21.50
N GLU A 559 11.16 13.69 22.63
CA GLU A 559 11.26 12.85 23.82
C GLU A 559 10.56 11.49 23.61
N CYS A 560 9.41 11.49 22.93
CA CYS A 560 8.69 10.28 22.56
C CYS A 560 9.50 9.43 21.57
N ALA A 561 10.01 10.05 20.50
CA ALA A 561 10.86 9.38 19.52
C ALA A 561 12.12 8.77 20.17
N LYS A 562 12.73 9.50 21.12
CA LYS A 562 13.88 8.99 21.87
C LYS A 562 13.50 7.80 22.77
N ASN A 563 12.36 7.86 23.45
CA ASN A 563 11.89 6.75 24.28
C ASN A 563 11.63 5.49 23.44
N GLU A 564 10.94 5.62 22.29
CA GLU A 564 10.73 4.52 21.34
C GLU A 564 12.06 3.91 20.89
N PHE A 565 13.01 4.75 20.47
CA PHE A 565 14.33 4.29 20.08
C PHE A 565 15.09 3.61 21.22
N ASP A 566 15.07 4.18 22.42
CA ASP A 566 15.79 3.65 23.59
C ASP A 566 15.16 2.39 24.18
N ASN A 567 13.90 2.06 23.88
CA ASN A 567 13.31 0.76 24.26
C ASN A 567 14.14 -0.41 23.72
N LEU A 568 14.77 -0.26 22.55
CA LEU A 568 15.68 -1.26 21.98
C LEU A 568 16.93 -1.53 22.85
N LEU A 569 17.22 -0.71 23.87
CA LEU A 569 18.29 -0.96 24.84
C LEU A 569 17.95 -2.09 25.82
N ASP A 570 16.67 -2.42 26.01
CA ASP A 570 16.27 -3.55 26.86
C ASP A 570 16.27 -4.86 26.06
N VAL A 571 17.39 -5.58 26.11
CA VAL A 571 17.49 -6.91 25.49
C VAL A 571 16.55 -7.95 26.10
N ARG A 572 15.92 -7.66 27.25
CA ARG A 572 15.01 -8.58 27.93
C ARG A 572 13.54 -8.20 27.76
N ASP A 573 13.24 -7.24 26.90
CA ASP A 573 11.86 -6.93 26.53
C ASP A 573 11.16 -8.22 26.06
N PRO A 574 10.13 -8.72 26.75
CA PRO A 574 9.43 -9.94 26.37
C PRO A 574 8.52 -9.74 25.15
N GLY A 575 8.37 -8.50 24.66
CA GLY A 575 7.39 -8.14 23.65
C GLY A 575 5.95 -8.24 24.18
N LEU A 576 4.99 -8.10 23.26
CA LEU A 576 3.58 -8.26 23.54
C LEU A 576 3.27 -9.68 24.05
N SER A 577 2.59 -9.75 25.20
CA SER A 577 2.18 -11.02 25.80
C SER A 577 0.84 -10.85 26.53
N ALA A 578 0.07 -11.95 26.65
CA ALA A 578 -1.24 -11.96 27.30
C ALA A 578 -1.39 -13.14 28.28
N ALA A 579 -2.02 -12.89 29.42
CA ALA A 579 -2.37 -13.91 30.42
C ALA A 579 -3.86 -13.76 30.79
N PRO A 580 -4.78 -14.37 30.02
CA PRO A 580 -6.22 -14.19 30.22
C PRO A 580 -6.66 -14.77 31.58
N THR A 581 -7.57 -14.06 32.26
CA THR A 581 -8.14 -14.47 33.55
C THR A 581 -9.44 -15.27 33.41
N PHE A 582 -9.84 -15.54 32.17
CA PHE A 582 -11.03 -16.30 31.77
C PHE A 582 -10.65 -17.22 30.59
N ASP A 583 -11.50 -18.20 30.29
CA ASP A 583 -11.32 -19.02 29.10
C ASP A 583 -11.80 -18.25 27.86
N ILE A 584 -10.88 -17.90 26.96
CA ILE A 584 -11.18 -17.15 25.74
C ILE A 584 -12.08 -17.92 24.76
N ASN A 585 -12.19 -19.24 24.93
CA ASN A 585 -13.03 -20.10 24.11
C ASN A 585 -14.41 -20.38 24.74
N ASP A 586 -14.65 -19.91 25.96
CA ASP A 586 -15.95 -20.04 26.62
C ASP A 586 -16.94 -19.00 26.06
N ASP A 587 -17.79 -19.43 25.12
CA ASP A 587 -18.87 -18.62 24.59
C ASP A 587 -20.03 -18.53 25.61
N ILE A 588 -19.91 -17.57 26.53
CA ILE A 588 -20.94 -17.26 27.53
C ILE A 588 -22.26 -16.74 26.90
N SER A 589 -22.25 -16.38 25.61
CA SER A 589 -23.45 -15.94 24.88
C SER A 589 -24.25 -17.11 24.31
N ALA A 590 -23.62 -18.28 24.14
CA ALA A 590 -24.23 -19.48 23.56
C ALA A 590 -25.61 -19.86 24.16
N PRO A 591 -25.84 -19.80 25.49
CA PRO A 591 -27.15 -20.10 26.08
C PRO A 591 -28.29 -19.18 25.63
N PHE A 592 -27.97 -17.98 25.12
CA PHE A 592 -28.94 -16.99 24.65
C PHE A 592 -29.21 -17.09 23.14
N ILE A 593 -28.38 -17.83 22.39
CA ILE A 593 -28.57 -18.03 20.96
C ILE A 593 -29.94 -18.66 20.71
N ASN A 594 -30.75 -18.05 19.82
CA ASN A 594 -32.14 -18.40 19.50
C ASN A 594 -33.19 -18.13 20.59
N THR A 595 -32.88 -17.37 21.65
CA THR A 595 -33.90 -16.97 22.65
C THR A 595 -34.51 -15.61 22.31
N THR A 596 -33.73 -14.55 22.35
CA THR A 596 -34.10 -13.18 21.98
C THR A 596 -32.86 -12.53 21.40
N LYS A 597 -33.02 -11.80 20.29
CA LYS A 597 -31.95 -10.97 19.72
C LYS A 597 -32.22 -9.53 20.12
N PRO A 598 -31.62 -9.03 21.21
CA PRO A 598 -31.79 -7.64 21.61
C PRO A 598 -31.23 -6.72 20.53
N ALA A 599 -31.98 -5.68 20.18
CA ALA A 599 -31.50 -4.67 19.24
C ALA A 599 -30.44 -3.78 19.89
N VAL A 600 -29.35 -3.53 19.16
CA VAL A 600 -28.31 -2.56 19.50
C VAL A 600 -28.24 -1.50 18.41
N ALA A 601 -28.32 -0.23 18.82
CA ALA A 601 -28.10 0.89 17.93
C ALA A 601 -26.60 1.04 17.68
N VAL A 602 -26.14 0.67 16.49
CA VAL A 602 -24.77 0.91 16.02
C VAL A 602 -24.75 2.34 15.49
N LEU A 603 -24.40 3.25 16.39
CA LEU A 603 -24.55 4.67 16.20
C LEU A 603 -23.36 5.24 15.43
N ARG A 604 -23.67 6.03 14.40
CA ARG A 604 -22.66 6.75 13.61
C ARG A 604 -23.10 8.16 13.22
N GLU A 605 -22.11 9.01 12.99
CA GLU A 605 -22.25 10.35 12.41
C GLU A 605 -21.45 10.41 11.10
N GLN A 606 -21.64 11.45 10.29
CA GLN A 606 -20.80 11.71 9.13
C GLN A 606 -19.31 11.70 9.52
N GLY A 607 -18.48 10.94 8.78
CA GLY A 607 -17.05 10.75 9.04
C GLY A 607 -16.69 9.56 9.95
N VAL A 608 -17.66 8.92 10.60
CA VAL A 608 -17.44 7.62 11.27
C VAL A 608 -17.07 6.55 10.25
N ASN A 609 -16.14 5.66 10.61
CA ASN A 609 -15.64 4.64 9.69
C ASN A 609 -15.56 3.21 10.27
N GLY A 610 -15.66 3.04 11.60
CA GLY A 610 -15.55 1.73 12.27
C GLY A 610 -16.88 1.05 12.61
N GLN A 611 -17.98 1.45 11.96
CA GLN A 611 -19.31 0.96 12.33
C GLN A 611 -19.58 -0.50 11.89
N VAL A 612 -18.87 -1.00 10.88
CA VAL A 612 -19.19 -2.29 10.24
C VAL A 612 -18.65 -3.45 11.08
N GLU A 613 -17.39 -3.37 11.48
CA GLU A 613 -16.75 -4.29 12.41
C GLU A 613 -17.41 -4.25 13.79
N MET A 614 -17.88 -3.07 14.22
CA MET A 614 -18.65 -2.94 15.47
C MET A 614 -19.97 -3.70 15.38
N ALA A 615 -20.72 -3.51 14.28
CA ALA A 615 -21.95 -4.25 14.03
C ALA A 615 -21.70 -5.76 13.98
N TRP A 616 -20.59 -6.18 13.35
CA TRP A 616 -20.21 -7.59 13.29
C TRP A 616 -19.91 -8.19 14.67
N ALA A 617 -19.15 -7.49 15.51
CA ALA A 617 -18.83 -7.95 16.86
C ALA A 617 -20.10 -8.17 17.71
N PHE A 618 -21.05 -7.22 17.66
CA PHE A 618 -22.34 -7.37 18.31
C PHE A 618 -23.20 -8.49 17.71
N HIS A 619 -23.21 -8.61 16.38
CA HIS A 619 -23.93 -9.69 15.70
C HIS A 619 -23.39 -11.07 16.14
N LYS A 620 -22.06 -11.22 16.26
CA LYS A 620 -21.42 -12.45 16.77
C LYS A 620 -21.79 -12.75 18.22
N ALA A 621 -21.98 -11.72 19.05
CA ALA A 621 -22.48 -11.86 20.42
C ALA A 621 -24.02 -12.08 20.51
N GLY A 622 -24.72 -12.23 19.38
CA GLY A 622 -26.15 -12.58 19.34
C GLY A 622 -27.13 -11.40 19.29
N PHE A 623 -26.65 -10.17 19.08
CA PHE A 623 -27.49 -8.98 18.95
C PHE A 623 -28.08 -8.81 17.55
N ASP A 624 -29.17 -8.07 17.45
CA ASP A 624 -29.63 -7.48 16.19
C ASP A 624 -29.01 -6.09 16.03
N ALA A 625 -27.94 -6.02 15.24
CA ALA A 625 -27.17 -4.80 15.04
C ALA A 625 -27.83 -3.91 13.98
N VAL A 626 -28.24 -2.71 14.37
CA VAL A 626 -28.98 -1.78 13.51
C VAL A 626 -28.13 -0.56 13.21
N ASP A 627 -27.94 -0.24 11.93
CA ASP A 627 -27.29 1.01 11.48
C ASP A 627 -28.16 2.21 11.86
N VAL A 628 -27.70 3.00 12.84
CA VAL A 628 -28.39 4.22 13.27
C VAL A 628 -27.49 5.42 12.96
N HIS A 629 -27.77 6.09 11.87
CA HIS A 629 -27.13 7.36 11.59
C HIS A 629 -27.78 8.44 12.46
N MET A 630 -27.00 9.40 12.96
CA MET A 630 -27.53 10.62 13.58
C MET A 630 -28.65 11.31 12.78
N SER A 631 -28.67 11.21 11.45
CA SER A 631 -29.78 11.71 10.63
C SER A 631 -31.12 11.07 10.98
N ASP A 632 -31.12 9.77 11.26
CA ASP A 632 -32.31 9.00 11.58
C ASP A 632 -32.93 9.46 12.89
N ILE A 633 -32.11 9.81 13.89
CA ILE A 633 -32.55 10.36 15.18
C ILE A 633 -33.07 11.78 15.01
N LEU A 634 -32.31 12.63 14.31
CA LEU A 634 -32.62 14.06 14.14
C LEU A 634 -33.91 14.28 13.36
N GLU A 635 -34.15 13.49 12.33
CA GLU A 635 -35.37 13.57 11.50
C GLU A 635 -36.49 12.67 12.01
N GLY A 636 -36.19 11.80 12.97
CA GLY A 636 -37.18 10.99 13.66
C GLY A 636 -37.63 9.72 12.96
N ARG A 637 -36.77 9.18 12.10
CA ARG A 637 -36.92 7.85 11.50
C ARG A 637 -36.73 6.73 12.52
N VAL A 638 -35.91 6.97 13.55
CA VAL A 638 -35.57 6.01 14.59
C VAL A 638 -35.77 6.64 15.98
N SER A 639 -36.17 5.83 16.95
CA SER A 639 -36.28 6.19 18.37
C SER A 639 -35.42 5.26 19.23
N LEU A 640 -34.66 5.81 20.17
CA LEU A 640 -33.70 5.07 20.99
C LEU A 640 -34.37 4.15 22.03
N ASP A 641 -35.66 4.35 22.32
CA ASP A 641 -36.44 3.46 23.20
C ASP A 641 -36.69 2.07 22.60
N GLU A 642 -36.50 1.90 21.29
CA GLU A 642 -36.57 0.61 20.59
C GLU A 642 -35.38 -0.31 20.89
N PHE A 643 -34.29 0.23 21.46
CA PHE A 643 -33.02 -0.49 21.64
C PHE A 643 -32.74 -0.86 23.10
N LYS A 644 -32.01 -1.96 23.31
CA LYS A 644 -31.44 -2.31 24.62
C LYS A 644 -29.99 -1.85 24.76
N GLY A 645 -29.26 -1.82 23.65
CA GLY A 645 -27.88 -1.34 23.60
C GLY A 645 -27.73 -0.14 22.68
N LEU A 646 -26.76 0.70 22.98
CA LEU A 646 -26.26 1.73 22.08
C LEU A 646 -24.74 1.67 22.04
N VAL A 647 -24.14 1.71 20.86
CA VAL A 647 -22.69 1.82 20.70
C VAL A 647 -22.34 3.00 19.81
N ALA A 648 -21.56 3.95 20.33
CA ALA A 648 -20.97 5.03 19.54
C ALA A 648 -19.65 4.51 18.92
N CYS A 649 -19.61 4.45 17.60
CA CYS A 649 -18.51 3.85 16.84
C CYS A 649 -17.39 4.86 16.56
N GLY A 650 -16.17 4.36 16.40
CA GLY A 650 -14.98 5.16 16.13
C GLY A 650 -14.87 5.67 14.70
N GLY A 651 -14.06 6.70 14.54
CA GLY A 651 -13.72 7.33 13.25
C GLY A 651 -13.51 8.83 13.41
N PHE A 652 -13.54 9.55 12.29
CA PHE A 652 -13.22 10.97 12.22
C PHE A 652 -14.48 11.80 11.99
N SER A 653 -15.40 11.79 12.96
CA SER A 653 -16.66 12.53 12.82
C SER A 653 -16.40 14.02 12.58
N TYR A 654 -16.93 14.58 11.49
CA TYR A 654 -16.60 15.94 11.02
C TYR A 654 -15.10 16.22 10.83
N GLY A 655 -14.27 15.20 10.58
CA GLY A 655 -12.82 15.31 10.45
C GLY A 655 -12.12 15.78 11.73
N ASP A 656 -12.73 15.52 12.91
CA ASP A 656 -12.28 15.97 14.23
C ASP A 656 -12.13 17.51 14.39
N VAL A 657 -12.70 18.26 13.45
CA VAL A 657 -12.74 19.73 13.52
C VAL A 657 -13.56 20.14 14.74
N LEU A 658 -13.07 21.15 15.47
CA LEU A 658 -13.59 21.58 16.78
C LEU A 658 -13.35 20.59 17.94
N GLY A 659 -12.41 19.65 17.75
CA GLY A 659 -12.02 18.61 18.71
C GLY A 659 -12.74 17.29 18.44
N ALA A 660 -12.01 16.17 18.51
CA ALA A 660 -12.53 14.83 18.27
C ALA A 660 -13.80 14.55 19.09
N GLY A 661 -14.85 14.05 18.41
CA GLY A 661 -16.20 13.83 18.98
C GLY A 661 -16.98 15.11 19.37
N GLY A 662 -16.34 16.29 19.34
CA GLY A 662 -16.92 17.55 19.79
C GLY A 662 -18.06 18.05 18.92
N GLY A 663 -17.95 17.90 17.59
CA GLY A 663 -19.02 18.22 16.65
C GLY A 663 -20.25 17.34 16.86
N TRP A 664 -20.04 16.02 16.96
CA TRP A 664 -21.10 15.03 17.17
C TRP A 664 -21.82 15.23 18.51
N ALA A 665 -21.09 15.36 19.63
CA ALA A 665 -21.72 15.59 20.93
C ALA A 665 -22.56 16.88 20.95
N LYS A 666 -22.06 17.96 20.34
CA LYS A 666 -22.80 19.24 20.28
C LYS A 666 -24.01 19.18 19.35
N SER A 667 -23.97 18.39 18.27
CA SER A 667 -25.14 18.20 17.38
C SER A 667 -26.30 17.55 18.14
N VAL A 668 -26.00 16.60 19.04
CA VAL A 668 -26.99 16.01 19.97
C VAL A 668 -27.47 17.05 20.99
N LEU A 669 -26.56 17.73 21.69
CA LEU A 669 -26.91 18.65 22.78
C LEU A 669 -27.74 19.87 22.32
N PHE A 670 -27.52 20.35 21.11
CA PHE A 670 -28.18 21.53 20.56
C PHE A 670 -29.44 21.21 19.74
N ASN A 671 -29.75 19.93 19.54
CA ASN A 671 -31.02 19.48 18.98
C ASN A 671 -31.92 18.92 20.08
N GLU A 672 -33.06 19.57 20.33
CA GLU A 672 -33.97 19.21 21.43
C GLU A 672 -34.41 17.74 21.37
N ARG A 673 -34.83 17.26 20.20
CA ARG A 673 -35.27 15.87 19.99
C ARG A 673 -34.15 14.88 20.29
N ALA A 674 -32.96 15.08 19.72
CA ALA A 674 -31.83 14.18 19.94
C ALA A 674 -31.45 14.18 21.42
N ARG A 675 -31.31 15.36 22.05
CA ARG A 675 -30.98 15.46 23.47
C ARG A 675 -31.94 14.67 24.35
N GLU A 676 -33.25 14.83 24.14
CA GLU A 676 -34.29 14.10 24.89
C GLU A 676 -34.19 12.59 24.67
N GLN A 677 -33.94 12.14 23.44
CA GLN A 677 -33.79 10.72 23.12
C GLN A 677 -32.60 10.08 23.84
N PHE A 678 -31.43 10.73 23.82
CA PHE A 678 -30.24 10.23 24.51
C PHE A 678 -30.40 10.29 26.04
N GLU A 679 -30.94 11.39 26.58
CA GLU A 679 -31.21 11.52 28.03
C GLU A 679 -32.21 10.45 28.50
N ALA A 680 -33.28 10.20 27.73
CA ALA A 680 -34.24 9.15 28.04
C ALA A 680 -33.59 7.76 27.97
N PHE A 681 -32.73 7.50 26.98
CA PHE A 681 -32.02 6.23 26.86
C PHE A 681 -31.12 5.98 28.08
N PHE A 682 -30.25 6.93 28.44
CA PHE A 682 -29.29 6.77 29.54
C PHE A 682 -29.93 6.69 30.93
N ASN A 683 -31.16 7.18 31.10
CA ASN A 683 -31.89 7.10 32.36
C ASN A 683 -32.71 5.80 32.54
N ARG A 684 -32.64 4.85 31.61
CA ARG A 684 -33.31 3.55 31.73
C ARG A 684 -32.49 2.57 32.56
N ASP A 685 -33.17 1.85 33.45
CA ASP A 685 -32.55 0.79 34.27
C ASP A 685 -32.24 -0.51 33.49
N ASP A 686 -32.65 -0.58 32.22
CA ASP A 686 -32.59 -1.77 31.38
C ASP A 686 -31.80 -1.60 30.07
N SER A 687 -31.02 -0.50 29.97
CA SER A 687 -30.18 -0.19 28.81
C SER A 687 -28.69 -0.29 29.13
N PHE A 688 -27.86 -0.53 28.11
CA PHE A 688 -26.41 -0.39 28.20
C PHE A 688 -25.86 0.49 27.06
N SER A 689 -24.69 1.08 27.29
CA SER A 689 -23.99 1.89 26.30
C SER A 689 -22.50 1.59 26.25
N LEU A 690 -21.92 1.68 25.06
CA LEU A 690 -20.49 1.59 24.79
C LEU A 690 -20.05 2.76 23.90
N GLY A 691 -18.86 3.32 24.14
CA GLY A 691 -18.21 4.27 23.24
C GLY A 691 -16.78 3.81 22.99
N VAL A 692 -16.38 3.73 21.72
CA VAL A 692 -15.06 3.25 21.31
C VAL A 692 -14.41 4.25 20.37
N CYS A 693 -13.21 4.69 20.75
CA CYS A 693 -12.42 5.73 20.07
C CYS A 693 -13.04 7.12 20.16
#